data_AF-A0A1C6KS33-F1
#
_entry.id   AF-A0A1C6KS33-F1
#
_cell.length_a   1.000
_cell.length_b   1.000
_cell.length_c   1.000
_cell.angle_alpha   90.00
_cell.angle_beta   90.00
_cell.angle_gamma   90.00
#
_symmetry.space_group_name_H-M   'P 1'
#
loop_
_entity.id
_entity.type
_entity.pdbx_description
1 polymer ?
#
loop_
_entity_poly.entity_id
_entity_poly.type
_entity_poly.pdbx_seq_one_letter_code
_entity_poly.pdbx_strand_id
1 'polypeptide(L)'
;MTEKQEHLLQLFRELDEICKKNNLRYVMAGGTAIGVVRNEGFIPWDDDVDIYMPRDDWNKLVEISGSVLPEHRALQCVDVDRSYTNTFPRYVATDSCALHKHQIIGRDSAGEIIDVLTLDPIPADDKEYEKYRTHMMIYSELVNMVVVYGARWEIPVTAYLRWLFSYTFLGKDRTLKKLEKIMYSYKEEDCPRYAMRWGGCPFLFDKDMMFPVKYMNFENTEVMVPHRMSDYLIWHYGDEWSYIPPHGERESHDAVTVEGITYKELRDDYLPGIRKGRLRRDSIWRKIYSLAGAKRNHRLQYKRNLLLAKSTVMDLEARISESRHSLKELVEKRDFSQLNEIFTKYYQVQLSSAFIGREDFGGIYAFYHPVLLEVSDVTFYAAMLTLVYTERIGKAWRMLVVKEQTGTFPSELAQLKSDIELFRRAVCDYEFKRYQEAEDTMVPLMERYPEVPGFVKFKSRFLMERARNGIDMVEAELYIDEALRLFPEDGYFLKYQGELLWIKGKCADALEVFADAREKTNNGITQLELDKFLNPYGRETVKTCQQLLDVGQKDGAMKLMALWYRLLPENPSVREYYYLARASVAKKRSEVEELIREILKRIDAERAESPGENNDIQIYKRALTKAWERLGYPGELARVRTDLVYTSEADDLEWLAERAKDGQIRKEKRAQVYKVIGDVRRKQGQTEAAFQNYLEALRQNGSGFVRTELSRIFLTDLYEGSKRAAVYAKAGDASEFLNQWLGKYGSIEEIQQLVKECL
;
A
#
# COMPACT_ATOMS: atom_id res chain seq x y z
N MET A 1 12.53 5.25 -2.49
CA MET A 1 12.45 4.28 -3.60
C MET A 1 13.34 3.13 -3.20
N THR A 2 12.82 1.91 -3.32
CA THR A 2 13.58 0.69 -3.00
C THR A 2 14.42 0.22 -4.19
N GLU A 3 15.41 -0.65 -3.97
CA GLU A 3 16.21 -1.23 -5.07
C GLU A 3 15.32 -1.93 -6.13
N LYS A 4 14.30 -2.66 -5.66
CA LYS A 4 13.30 -3.29 -6.55
C LYS A 4 12.58 -2.24 -7.41
N GLN A 5 12.13 -1.14 -6.81
CA GLN A 5 11.47 -0.05 -7.54
C GLN A 5 12.41 0.64 -8.54
N GLU A 6 13.70 0.77 -8.23
CA GLU A 6 14.70 1.29 -9.18
C GLU A 6 14.82 0.38 -10.41
N HIS A 7 14.89 -0.94 -10.22
CA HIS A 7 14.90 -1.91 -11.31
C HIS A 7 13.60 -1.89 -12.15
N LEU A 8 12.44 -1.83 -11.48
CA LEU A 8 11.14 -1.71 -12.17
C LEU A 8 11.03 -0.41 -12.96
N LEU A 9 11.51 0.71 -12.41
CA LEU A 9 11.52 1.99 -13.10
C LEU A 9 12.40 1.96 -14.34
N GLN A 10 13.58 1.33 -14.25
CA GLN A 10 14.45 1.14 -15.40
C GLN A 10 13.74 0.31 -16.48
N LEU A 11 13.18 -0.84 -16.11
CA LEU A 11 12.47 -1.73 -17.02
C LEU A 11 11.29 -1.02 -17.69
N PHE A 12 10.52 -0.24 -16.93
CA PHE A 12 9.42 0.56 -17.45
C PHE A 12 9.89 1.66 -18.42
N ARG A 13 10.96 2.40 -18.09
CA ARG A 13 11.51 3.45 -18.97
C ARG A 13 11.97 2.89 -20.32
N GLU A 14 12.59 1.72 -20.32
CA GLU A 14 12.95 1.02 -21.56
C GLU A 14 11.70 0.72 -22.42
N LEU A 15 10.64 0.19 -21.80
CA LEU A 15 9.39 -0.11 -22.50
C LEU A 15 8.68 1.15 -23.01
N ASP A 16 8.62 2.21 -22.20
CA ASP A 16 8.06 3.51 -22.59
C ASP A 16 8.82 4.11 -23.79
N GLU A 17 10.15 4.08 -23.79
CA GLU A 17 10.96 4.52 -24.93
C GLU A 17 10.66 3.73 -26.20
N ILE A 18 10.53 2.40 -26.10
CA ILE A 18 10.14 1.55 -27.24
C ILE A 18 8.76 1.97 -27.74
N CYS A 19 7.81 2.20 -26.85
CA CYS A 19 6.46 2.63 -27.21
C CYS A 19 6.47 3.99 -27.92
N LYS A 20 7.15 5.00 -27.35
CA LYS A 20 7.27 6.34 -27.93
C LYS A 20 7.94 6.34 -29.30
N LYS A 21 9.07 5.64 -29.46
CA LYS A 21 9.81 5.55 -30.75
C LYS A 21 8.99 4.89 -31.86
N ASN A 22 8.08 3.98 -31.50
CA ASN A 22 7.26 3.22 -32.44
C ASN A 22 5.82 3.72 -32.55
N ASN A 23 5.49 4.85 -31.91
CA ASN A 23 4.14 5.41 -31.85
C ASN A 23 3.10 4.39 -31.37
N LEU A 24 3.42 3.71 -30.27
CA LEU A 24 2.54 2.76 -29.57
C LEU A 24 1.91 3.44 -28.37
N ARG A 25 0.60 3.26 -28.22
CA ARG A 25 -0.17 3.80 -27.10
C ARG A 25 -0.17 2.80 -25.94
N TYR A 26 0.03 3.29 -24.73
CA TYR A 26 -0.30 2.59 -23.50
C TYR A 26 -0.92 3.57 -22.51
N VAL A 27 -1.48 3.09 -21.40
CA VAL A 27 -1.84 3.92 -20.25
C VAL A 27 -1.46 3.21 -18.95
N MET A 28 -0.98 3.95 -17.94
CA MET A 28 -0.76 3.40 -16.61
C MET A 28 -2.06 2.83 -16.02
N ALA A 29 -1.97 1.69 -15.34
CA ALA A 29 -3.11 0.97 -14.80
C ALA A 29 -2.88 0.58 -13.34
N GLY A 30 -3.91 0.03 -12.68
CA GLY A 30 -3.81 -0.59 -11.37
C GLY A 30 -3.23 0.32 -10.29
N GLY A 31 -2.39 -0.27 -9.42
CA GLY A 31 -1.73 0.44 -8.32
C GLY A 31 -0.80 1.54 -8.83
N THR A 32 -0.15 1.30 -9.97
CA THR A 32 0.72 2.27 -10.64
C THR A 32 -0.04 3.55 -10.98
N ALA A 33 -1.28 3.45 -11.47
CA ALA A 33 -2.12 4.61 -11.75
C ALA A 33 -2.43 5.44 -10.49
N ILE A 34 -2.67 4.81 -9.35
CA ILE A 34 -2.77 5.52 -8.06
C ILE A 34 -1.43 6.21 -7.74
N GLY A 35 -0.31 5.51 -7.89
CA GLY A 35 1.03 6.04 -7.65
C GLY A 35 1.30 7.32 -8.45
N VAL A 36 0.96 7.34 -9.74
CA VAL A 36 1.09 8.52 -10.61
C VAL A 36 0.35 9.74 -10.05
N VAL A 37 -0.87 9.58 -9.56
CA VAL A 37 -1.71 10.72 -9.12
C VAL A 37 -1.45 11.12 -7.67
N ARG A 38 -1.29 10.12 -6.78
CA ARG A 38 -1.22 10.32 -5.32
C ARG A 38 0.22 10.49 -4.82
N ASN A 39 1.19 9.89 -5.50
CA ASN A 39 2.59 9.86 -5.08
C ASN A 39 3.52 10.55 -6.11
N GLU A 40 3.07 10.76 -7.34
CA GLU A 40 3.91 11.12 -8.50
C GLU A 40 5.10 10.17 -8.72
N GLY A 41 4.90 8.92 -8.32
CA GLY A 41 5.93 7.89 -8.25
C GLY A 41 5.36 6.60 -7.69
N PHE A 42 6.22 5.70 -7.25
CA PHE A 42 5.76 4.45 -6.65
C PHE A 42 5.01 4.70 -5.34
N ILE A 43 3.99 3.87 -5.11
CA ILE A 43 3.44 3.74 -3.77
C ILE A 43 4.50 2.99 -2.93
N PRO A 44 4.77 3.37 -1.67
CA PRO A 44 5.92 2.84 -0.93
C PRO A 44 5.99 1.31 -0.81
N TRP A 45 4.85 0.62 -0.77
CA TRP A 45 4.75 -0.83 -0.66
C TRP A 45 4.45 -1.55 -1.99
N ASP A 46 4.36 -0.79 -3.08
CA ASP A 46 4.05 -1.30 -4.41
C ASP A 46 5.30 -1.85 -5.07
N ASP A 47 5.12 -2.96 -5.77
CA ASP A 47 6.22 -3.85 -6.13
C ASP A 47 6.11 -4.39 -7.57
N ASP A 48 5.26 -3.77 -8.37
CA ASP A 48 5.05 -4.03 -9.78
C ASP A 48 4.66 -2.74 -10.54
N VAL A 49 4.58 -2.87 -11.87
CA VAL A 49 4.11 -1.81 -12.75
C VAL A 49 3.10 -2.41 -13.73
N ASP A 50 1.90 -1.84 -13.74
CA ASP A 50 0.81 -2.24 -14.61
C ASP A 50 0.56 -1.20 -15.71
N ILE A 51 0.45 -1.67 -16.96
CA ILE A 51 -0.02 -0.84 -18.07
C ILE A 51 -1.16 -1.51 -18.86
N TYR A 52 -2.07 -0.70 -19.39
CA TYR A 52 -2.99 -1.12 -20.44
C TYR A 52 -2.46 -0.75 -21.82
N MET A 53 -2.62 -1.66 -22.78
CA MET A 53 -2.23 -1.44 -24.18
C MET A 53 -3.35 -1.89 -25.13
N PRO A 54 -3.80 -1.07 -26.10
CA PRO A 54 -4.77 -1.50 -27.10
C PRO A 54 -4.26 -2.72 -27.87
N ARG A 55 -5.17 -3.60 -28.30
CA ARG A 55 -4.85 -4.82 -29.05
C ARG A 55 -3.96 -4.55 -30.27
N ASP A 56 -4.27 -3.51 -31.04
CA ASP A 56 -3.54 -3.21 -32.27
C ASP A 56 -2.10 -2.76 -31.98
N ASP A 57 -1.90 -1.93 -30.96
CA ASP A 57 -0.58 -1.52 -30.47
C ASP A 57 0.21 -2.71 -29.91
N TRP A 58 -0.44 -3.61 -29.15
CA TRP A 58 0.19 -4.84 -28.65
C TRP A 58 0.64 -5.76 -29.78
N ASN A 59 -0.21 -5.97 -30.79
CA ASN A 59 0.14 -6.80 -31.94
C ASN A 59 1.36 -6.24 -32.68
N LYS A 60 1.42 -4.92 -32.83
CA LYS A 60 2.58 -4.24 -33.42
C LYS A 60 3.83 -4.39 -32.56
N LEU A 61 3.72 -4.28 -31.22
CA LEU A 61 4.83 -4.51 -30.30
C LEU A 61 5.40 -5.94 -30.43
N VAL A 62 4.52 -6.94 -30.50
CA VAL A 62 4.92 -8.35 -30.72
C VAL A 62 5.66 -8.51 -32.04
N GLU A 63 5.17 -7.90 -33.13
CA GLU A 63 5.79 -7.97 -34.46
C GLU A 63 7.22 -7.40 -34.47
N ILE A 64 7.43 -6.24 -33.85
CA ILE A 64 8.75 -5.57 -33.84
C ILE A 64 9.71 -6.12 -32.78
N SER A 65 9.21 -6.85 -31.79
CA SER A 65 9.95 -7.26 -30.58
C SER A 65 11.29 -7.94 -30.87
N GLY A 66 11.38 -8.78 -31.90
CA GLY A 66 12.61 -9.47 -32.27
C GLY A 66 13.77 -8.55 -32.68
N SER A 67 13.52 -7.25 -32.89
CA SER A 67 14.52 -6.26 -33.32
C SER A 67 14.70 -5.09 -32.37
N VAL A 68 13.71 -4.78 -31.52
CA VAL A 68 13.71 -3.57 -30.69
C VAL A 68 13.97 -3.83 -29.21
N LEU A 69 13.81 -5.07 -28.75
CA LEU A 69 14.03 -5.39 -27.34
C LEU A 69 15.53 -5.34 -27.00
N PRO A 70 15.92 -4.72 -25.88
CA PRO A 70 17.29 -4.76 -25.39
C PRO A 70 17.77 -6.18 -25.06
N GLU A 71 19.08 -6.33 -24.91
CA GLU A 71 19.65 -7.57 -24.38
C GLU A 71 19.07 -7.88 -22.98
N HIS A 72 18.93 -9.16 -22.66
CA HIS A 72 18.33 -9.65 -21.42
C HIS A 72 16.87 -9.25 -21.19
N ARG A 73 16.14 -8.84 -22.22
CA ARG A 73 14.70 -8.54 -22.14
C ARG A 73 13.88 -9.52 -22.98
N ALA A 74 12.66 -9.80 -22.53
CA ALA A 74 11.73 -10.64 -23.29
C ALA A 74 10.29 -10.15 -23.15
N LEU A 75 9.48 -10.40 -24.18
CA LEU A 75 8.03 -10.38 -24.06
C LEU A 75 7.53 -11.80 -23.79
N GLN A 76 6.75 -11.96 -22.73
CA GLN A 76 6.11 -13.22 -22.40
C GLN A 76 4.62 -13.11 -22.62
N CYS A 77 4.11 -13.87 -23.57
CA CYS A 77 2.69 -13.99 -23.81
C CYS A 77 2.38 -15.27 -24.54
N VAL A 78 1.10 -15.65 -24.53
CA VAL A 78 0.61 -16.79 -25.30
C VAL A 78 0.71 -16.54 -26.81
N ASP A 79 0.81 -15.28 -27.25
CA ASP A 79 0.91 -14.90 -28.67
C ASP A 79 2.31 -15.22 -29.24
N VAL A 80 3.36 -15.15 -28.41
CA VAL A 80 4.77 -15.45 -28.76
C VAL A 80 5.13 -16.89 -28.40
N ASP A 81 4.79 -17.33 -27.19
CA ASP A 81 5.09 -18.68 -26.71
C ASP A 81 3.83 -19.36 -26.18
N ARG A 82 3.39 -20.40 -26.91
CA ARG A 82 2.28 -21.26 -26.48
C ARG A 82 2.58 -22.02 -25.20
N SER A 83 3.80 -22.04 -24.66
CA SER A 83 4.12 -22.64 -23.38
C SER A 83 3.80 -21.74 -22.18
N TYR A 84 3.62 -20.44 -22.42
CA TYR A 84 3.28 -19.43 -21.41
C TYR A 84 2.02 -19.80 -20.61
N THR A 85 2.09 -19.60 -19.28
CA THR A 85 1.09 -20.11 -18.33
C THR A 85 0.13 -19.05 -17.79
N ASN A 86 0.29 -17.79 -18.20
CA ASN A 86 -0.61 -16.70 -17.85
C ASN A 86 -1.35 -16.16 -19.09
N THR A 87 -2.42 -15.40 -18.87
CA THR A 87 -3.35 -14.95 -19.92
C THR A 87 -3.06 -13.56 -20.45
N PHE A 88 -2.42 -12.73 -19.64
CA PHE A 88 -1.99 -11.39 -20.05
C PHE A 88 -0.47 -11.37 -20.29
N PRO A 89 -0.01 -10.55 -21.24
CA PRO A 89 1.41 -10.38 -21.51
C PRO A 89 2.24 -9.72 -20.42
N ARG A 90 3.55 -9.96 -20.47
CA ARG A 90 4.55 -9.35 -19.59
C ARG A 90 5.77 -8.90 -20.37
N TYR A 91 6.37 -7.80 -19.96
CA TYR A 91 7.73 -7.43 -20.32
C TYR A 91 8.64 -7.77 -19.15
N VAL A 92 9.67 -8.59 -19.36
CA VAL A 92 10.43 -9.23 -18.28
C VAL A 92 11.93 -9.07 -18.44
N ALA A 93 12.62 -8.82 -17.32
CA ALA A 93 14.05 -8.95 -17.19
C ALA A 93 14.45 -10.44 -17.09
N THR A 94 15.41 -10.90 -17.88
CA THR A 94 15.85 -12.31 -17.91
C THR A 94 17.14 -12.58 -17.14
N ASP A 95 17.69 -11.52 -16.56
CA ASP A 95 18.93 -11.41 -15.80
C ASP A 95 18.71 -11.18 -14.29
N SER A 96 17.46 -11.07 -13.84
CA SER A 96 17.08 -10.99 -12.41
C SER A 96 16.31 -12.23 -11.93
N CYS A 97 16.04 -12.33 -10.62
CA CYS A 97 15.30 -13.43 -10.01
C CYS A 97 14.10 -12.94 -9.22
N ALA A 98 12.91 -13.03 -9.82
CA ALA A 98 11.61 -12.79 -9.20
C ALA A 98 10.60 -13.84 -9.68
N LEU A 99 10.47 -14.93 -8.92
CA LEU A 99 9.63 -16.05 -9.30
C LEU A 99 8.25 -15.99 -8.63
N HIS A 100 7.24 -15.64 -9.41
CA HIS A 100 5.86 -15.60 -8.92
C HIS A 100 5.24 -16.99 -8.83
N LYS A 101 4.23 -17.12 -7.96
CA LYS A 101 3.55 -18.39 -7.66
C LYS A 101 3.05 -19.17 -8.89
N HIS A 102 2.56 -18.49 -9.92
CA HIS A 102 2.07 -19.16 -11.13
C HIS A 102 3.19 -19.67 -12.05
N GLN A 103 4.40 -19.12 -11.94
CA GLN A 103 5.58 -19.50 -12.73
C GLN A 103 6.35 -20.69 -12.12
N ILE A 104 6.03 -21.13 -10.90
CA ILE A 104 6.73 -22.23 -10.19
C ILE A 104 6.90 -23.49 -11.05
N ILE A 105 5.86 -23.89 -11.79
CA ILE A 105 5.93 -25.07 -12.66
C ILE A 105 6.04 -24.73 -14.15
N GLY A 106 6.03 -23.44 -14.48
CA GLY A 106 6.11 -22.91 -15.84
C GLY A 106 7.52 -23.01 -16.42
N ARG A 107 7.63 -22.72 -17.71
CA ARG A 107 8.92 -22.52 -18.40
C ARG A 107 9.24 -21.04 -18.64
N ASP A 108 8.31 -20.19 -18.22
CA ASP A 108 8.31 -18.76 -18.38
C ASP A 108 9.53 -18.14 -17.67
N SER A 109 10.16 -17.13 -18.27
CA SER A 109 11.09 -16.24 -17.59
C SER A 109 10.49 -15.66 -16.31
N ALA A 110 11.32 -15.45 -15.29
CA ALA A 110 10.87 -15.11 -13.95
C ALA A 110 11.87 -14.17 -13.26
N GLY A 111 12.22 -13.07 -13.93
CA GLY A 111 12.84 -11.90 -13.29
C GLY A 111 11.78 -10.82 -13.04
N GLU A 112 12.22 -9.60 -12.75
CA GLU A 112 11.34 -8.44 -12.60
C GLU A 112 10.48 -8.19 -13.84
N ILE A 113 9.24 -7.77 -13.64
CA ILE A 113 8.19 -7.73 -14.66
C ILE A 113 7.46 -6.39 -14.71
N ILE A 114 7.03 -6.03 -15.92
CA ILE A 114 5.95 -5.06 -16.17
C ILE A 114 4.76 -5.86 -16.73
N ASP A 115 3.60 -5.74 -16.10
CA ASP A 115 2.37 -6.39 -16.56
C ASP A 115 1.74 -5.54 -17.68
N VAL A 116 1.63 -6.11 -18.88
CA VAL A 116 1.12 -5.44 -20.09
C VAL A 116 -0.26 -5.99 -20.43
N LEU A 117 -1.27 -5.45 -19.77
CA LEU A 117 -2.66 -5.89 -19.87
C LEU A 117 -3.28 -5.37 -21.19
N THR A 118 -3.61 -6.28 -22.11
CA THR A 118 -4.14 -5.86 -23.42
C THR A 118 -5.63 -5.53 -23.38
N LEU A 119 -6.03 -4.49 -24.08
CA LEU A 119 -7.42 -4.04 -24.24
C LEU A 119 -7.98 -4.50 -25.60
N ASP A 120 -8.93 -5.44 -25.57
CA ASP A 120 -9.61 -5.97 -26.75
C ASP A 120 -10.84 -5.12 -27.08
N PRO A 121 -11.04 -4.69 -28.34
CA PRO A 121 -12.19 -3.87 -28.71
C PRO A 121 -13.50 -4.69 -28.68
N ILE A 122 -14.55 -4.12 -28.09
CA ILE A 122 -15.86 -4.75 -27.91
C ILE A 122 -17.00 -3.82 -28.42
N PRO A 123 -17.93 -4.33 -29.24
CA PRO A 123 -19.10 -3.58 -29.68
C PRO A 123 -20.00 -3.11 -28.53
N ALA A 124 -20.92 -2.19 -28.80
CA ALA A 124 -21.91 -1.71 -27.82
C ALA A 124 -22.91 -2.78 -27.36
N ASP A 125 -23.06 -3.89 -28.10
CA ASP A 125 -23.97 -4.99 -27.73
C ASP A 125 -23.38 -5.85 -26.61
N ASP A 126 -24.08 -5.90 -25.48
CA ASP A 126 -23.70 -6.72 -24.33
C ASP A 126 -23.66 -8.22 -24.64
N LYS A 127 -24.41 -8.70 -25.63
CA LYS A 127 -24.33 -10.10 -26.06
C LYS A 127 -22.98 -10.44 -26.68
N GLU A 128 -22.38 -9.50 -27.41
CA GLU A 128 -21.05 -9.70 -27.98
C GLU A 128 -19.98 -9.70 -26.87
N TYR A 129 -20.15 -8.87 -25.83
CA TYR A 129 -19.31 -8.94 -24.64
C TYR A 129 -19.48 -10.28 -23.91
N GLU A 130 -20.70 -10.76 -23.68
CA GLU A 130 -20.94 -12.06 -23.03
C GLU A 130 -20.31 -13.22 -23.81
N LYS A 131 -20.39 -13.17 -25.14
CA LYS A 131 -19.73 -14.10 -26.05
C LYS A 131 -18.21 -14.03 -25.90
N TYR A 132 -17.61 -12.84 -25.98
CA TYR A 132 -16.17 -12.64 -25.76
C TYR A 132 -15.76 -13.20 -24.39
N ARG A 133 -16.42 -12.77 -23.32
CA ARG A 133 -16.17 -13.16 -21.93
C ARG A 133 -16.22 -14.67 -21.74
N THR A 134 -17.24 -15.33 -22.29
CA THR A 134 -17.40 -16.79 -22.19
C THR A 134 -16.21 -17.51 -22.83
N HIS A 135 -15.78 -17.07 -24.02
CA HIS A 135 -14.63 -17.67 -24.70
C HIS A 135 -13.31 -17.30 -24.01
N MET A 136 -13.19 -16.10 -23.46
CA MET A 136 -12.03 -15.66 -22.68
C MET A 136 -11.86 -16.48 -21.40
N MET A 137 -12.96 -16.82 -20.70
CA MET A 137 -12.89 -17.72 -19.55
C MET A 137 -12.41 -19.10 -19.94
N ILE A 138 -12.97 -19.68 -21.01
CA ILE A 138 -12.53 -20.98 -21.53
C ILE A 138 -11.05 -20.93 -21.95
N TYR A 139 -10.65 -19.90 -22.68
CA TYR A 139 -9.27 -19.67 -23.10
C TYR A 139 -8.34 -19.62 -21.87
N SER A 140 -8.72 -18.85 -20.85
CA SER A 140 -7.97 -18.70 -19.60
C SER A 140 -7.85 -20.01 -18.83
N GLU A 141 -8.91 -20.81 -18.79
CA GLU A 141 -8.92 -22.14 -18.16
C GLU A 141 -7.94 -23.12 -18.83
N LEU A 142 -7.73 -22.98 -20.14
CA LEU A 142 -6.81 -23.83 -20.92
C LEU A 142 -5.35 -23.35 -20.87
N VAL A 143 -5.15 -22.04 -20.74
CA VAL A 143 -3.83 -21.42 -20.65
C VAL A 143 -3.23 -21.62 -19.27
N ASN A 144 -3.94 -21.20 -18.21
CA ASN A 144 -3.47 -21.32 -16.84
C ASN A 144 -4.08 -22.55 -16.19
N MET A 145 -3.23 -23.51 -15.81
CA MET A 145 -3.68 -24.81 -15.32
C MET A 145 -4.15 -24.81 -13.87
N VAL A 146 -3.84 -23.78 -13.08
CA VAL A 146 -4.00 -23.78 -11.62
C VAL A 146 -5.22 -22.99 -11.18
N VAL A 147 -5.42 -21.80 -11.76
CA VAL A 147 -6.49 -20.88 -11.38
C VAL A 147 -7.81 -21.32 -12.05
N VAL A 148 -8.91 -21.24 -11.30
CA VAL A 148 -10.27 -21.46 -11.80
C VAL A 148 -10.91 -20.09 -12.04
N TYR A 149 -11.23 -19.80 -13.29
CA TYR A 149 -11.81 -18.52 -13.73
C TYR A 149 -13.30 -18.63 -14.04
N GLY A 150 -13.68 -19.66 -14.80
CA GLY A 150 -15.02 -19.80 -15.36
C GLY A 150 -16.11 -20.08 -14.32
N ALA A 151 -15.76 -20.51 -13.11
CA ALA A 151 -16.74 -20.75 -12.05
C ALA A 151 -17.51 -19.48 -11.67
N ARG A 152 -16.82 -18.33 -11.66
CA ARG A 152 -17.40 -17.03 -11.33
C ARG A 152 -18.39 -16.52 -12.39
N TRP A 153 -18.30 -17.04 -13.61
CA TRP A 153 -19.18 -16.69 -14.73
C TRP A 153 -20.12 -17.83 -15.12
N GLU A 154 -20.23 -18.84 -14.26
CA GLU A 154 -21.07 -20.03 -14.48
C GLU A 154 -20.82 -20.73 -15.82
N ILE A 155 -19.57 -20.72 -16.29
CA ILE A 155 -19.19 -21.37 -17.54
C ILE A 155 -19.55 -22.85 -17.47
N PRO A 156 -20.36 -23.37 -18.42
CA PRO A 156 -20.77 -24.77 -18.39
C PRO A 156 -19.56 -25.70 -18.42
N VAL A 157 -19.52 -26.67 -17.50
CA VAL A 157 -18.45 -27.66 -17.46
C VAL A 157 -18.34 -28.43 -18.79
N THR A 158 -19.46 -28.66 -19.48
CA THR A 158 -19.50 -29.29 -20.80
C THR A 158 -18.80 -28.45 -21.88
N ALA A 159 -18.91 -27.11 -21.81
CA ALA A 159 -18.20 -26.21 -22.71
C ALA A 159 -16.69 -26.29 -22.47
N TYR A 160 -16.25 -26.23 -21.22
CA TYR A 160 -14.84 -26.41 -20.86
C TYR A 160 -14.31 -27.77 -21.32
N LEU A 161 -15.03 -28.87 -21.04
CA LEU A 161 -14.63 -30.22 -21.44
C LEU A 161 -14.51 -30.37 -22.96
N ARG A 162 -15.43 -29.81 -23.74
CA ARG A 162 -15.34 -29.80 -25.21
C ARG A 162 -14.02 -29.20 -25.70
N TRP A 163 -13.62 -28.06 -25.13
CA TRP A 163 -12.38 -27.39 -25.51
C TRP A 163 -11.14 -28.05 -24.92
N LEU A 164 -11.23 -28.64 -23.73
CA LEU A 164 -10.16 -29.47 -23.15
C LEU A 164 -9.88 -30.72 -23.99
N PHE A 165 -10.92 -31.37 -24.52
CA PHE A 165 -10.78 -32.48 -25.45
C PHE A 165 -10.13 -32.03 -26.77
N SER A 166 -10.56 -30.90 -27.35
CA SER A 166 -9.88 -30.29 -28.50
C SER A 166 -8.42 -30.01 -28.20
N TYR A 167 -8.11 -29.41 -27.05
CA TYR A 167 -6.76 -29.10 -26.60
C TYR A 167 -5.90 -30.37 -26.51
N THR A 168 -6.46 -31.44 -25.95
CA THR A 168 -5.73 -32.69 -25.70
C THR A 168 -5.49 -33.48 -26.99
N PHE A 169 -6.47 -33.56 -27.89
CA PHE A 169 -6.40 -34.40 -29.08
C PHE A 169 -6.00 -33.67 -30.36
N LEU A 170 -6.36 -32.39 -30.52
CA LEU A 170 -6.04 -31.57 -31.69
C LEU A 170 -4.84 -30.64 -31.47
N GLY A 171 -4.34 -30.58 -30.23
CA GLY A 171 -3.19 -29.77 -29.82
C GLY A 171 -3.57 -28.38 -29.29
N LYS A 172 -2.67 -27.83 -28.44
CA LYS A 172 -2.82 -26.51 -27.80
C LYS A 172 -2.95 -25.39 -28.83
N ASP A 173 -1.98 -25.25 -29.74
CA ASP A 173 -1.93 -24.15 -30.70
C ASP A 173 -3.19 -24.06 -31.58
N ARG A 174 -3.61 -25.19 -32.19
CA ARG A 174 -4.81 -25.23 -33.03
C ARG A 174 -6.08 -24.89 -32.26
N THR A 175 -6.17 -25.30 -31.00
CA THR A 175 -7.34 -25.04 -30.14
C THR A 175 -7.40 -23.57 -29.73
N LEU A 176 -6.27 -23.00 -29.30
CA LEU A 176 -6.19 -21.58 -28.92
C LEU A 176 -6.45 -20.67 -30.12
N LYS A 177 -5.87 -20.93 -31.30
CA LYS A 177 -6.16 -20.15 -32.54
C LYS A 177 -7.64 -20.09 -32.89
N LYS A 178 -8.40 -21.17 -32.64
CA LYS A 178 -9.86 -21.17 -32.85
C LYS A 178 -10.59 -20.26 -31.86
N LEU A 179 -10.17 -20.25 -30.59
CA LEU A 179 -10.73 -19.36 -29.57
C LEU A 179 -10.36 -17.90 -29.83
N GLU A 180 -9.10 -17.64 -30.18
CA GLU A 180 -8.57 -16.32 -30.53
C GLU A 180 -9.33 -15.73 -31.72
N LYS A 181 -9.61 -16.52 -32.75
CA LYS A 181 -10.44 -16.07 -33.88
C LYS A 181 -11.85 -15.66 -33.47
N ILE A 182 -12.41 -16.21 -32.40
CA ILE A 182 -13.73 -15.82 -31.87
C ILE A 182 -13.59 -14.54 -31.04
N MET A 183 -12.57 -14.47 -30.19
CA MET A 183 -12.35 -13.34 -29.28
C MET A 183 -11.89 -12.07 -30.01
N TYR A 184 -11.00 -12.18 -30.99
CA TYR A 184 -10.39 -11.06 -31.73
C TYR A 184 -11.11 -10.82 -33.06
N SER A 185 -12.43 -10.72 -32.99
CA SER A 185 -13.28 -10.58 -34.19
C SER A 185 -13.58 -9.13 -34.56
N TYR A 186 -13.24 -8.17 -33.72
CA TYR A 186 -13.68 -6.78 -33.85
C TYR A 186 -12.51 -5.85 -34.11
N LYS A 187 -12.78 -4.80 -34.88
CA LYS A 187 -11.83 -3.71 -35.11
C LYS A 187 -12.04 -2.60 -34.09
N GLU A 188 -10.95 -1.94 -33.71
CA GLU A 188 -10.98 -0.86 -32.71
C GLU A 188 -11.84 0.35 -33.15
N GLU A 189 -11.87 0.66 -34.45
CA GLU A 189 -12.63 1.78 -35.02
C GLU A 189 -14.15 1.64 -34.85
N ASP A 190 -14.65 0.41 -34.83
CA ASP A 190 -16.09 0.09 -34.77
C ASP A 190 -16.62 -0.11 -33.32
N CYS A 191 -15.72 -0.02 -32.33
CA CYS A 191 -16.03 -0.40 -30.95
C CYS A 191 -15.96 0.80 -30.00
N PRO A 192 -17.03 1.06 -29.20
CA PRO A 192 -17.01 2.11 -28.19
C PRO A 192 -16.43 1.65 -26.86
N ARG A 193 -16.09 0.37 -26.70
CA ARG A 193 -15.63 -0.22 -25.43
C ARG A 193 -14.41 -1.10 -25.61
N TYR A 194 -13.67 -1.34 -24.53
CA TYR A 194 -12.61 -2.33 -24.43
C TYR A 194 -12.90 -3.35 -23.34
N ALA A 195 -12.57 -4.61 -23.58
CA ALA A 195 -12.43 -5.63 -22.54
C ALA A 195 -10.96 -5.85 -22.20
N MET A 196 -10.62 -5.85 -20.92
CA MET A 196 -9.30 -6.26 -20.44
C MET A 196 -9.10 -7.77 -20.67
N ARG A 197 -8.01 -8.15 -21.33
CA ARG A 197 -7.67 -9.57 -21.60
C ARG A 197 -7.08 -10.25 -20.36
N TRP A 198 -7.89 -10.39 -19.31
CA TRP A 198 -7.54 -11.17 -18.12
C TRP A 198 -8.65 -12.16 -17.75
N GLY A 199 -8.26 -13.42 -17.50
CA GLY A 199 -9.20 -14.45 -17.04
C GLY A 199 -9.79 -14.16 -15.66
N GLY A 200 -9.06 -13.40 -14.83
CA GLY A 200 -9.50 -13.00 -13.50
C GLY A 200 -10.77 -12.18 -13.59
N CYS A 201 -10.67 -11.00 -14.17
CA CYS A 201 -11.80 -10.11 -14.35
C CYS A 201 -11.64 -9.39 -15.68
N PRO A 202 -12.37 -9.76 -16.75
CA PRO A 202 -12.29 -9.07 -18.04
C PRO A 202 -13.06 -7.75 -17.99
N PHE A 203 -12.49 -6.77 -17.29
CA PHE A 203 -13.07 -5.43 -17.11
C PHE A 203 -13.51 -4.81 -18.42
N LEU A 204 -14.70 -4.21 -18.41
CA LEU A 204 -15.27 -3.53 -19.57
C LEU A 204 -15.17 -2.01 -19.35
N PHE A 205 -14.40 -1.36 -20.20
CA PHE A 205 -14.16 0.09 -20.14
C PHE A 205 -14.80 0.79 -21.33
N ASP A 206 -15.32 2.00 -21.12
CA ASP A 206 -15.59 2.90 -22.23
C ASP A 206 -14.27 3.33 -22.88
N LYS A 207 -14.24 3.40 -24.21
CA LYS A 207 -13.03 3.75 -24.98
C LYS A 207 -12.50 5.13 -24.61
N ASP A 208 -13.40 6.08 -24.36
CA ASP A 208 -13.10 7.46 -23.97
C ASP A 208 -12.65 7.61 -22.50
N MET A 209 -12.78 6.57 -21.68
CA MET A 209 -12.17 6.53 -20.34
C MET A 209 -10.65 6.36 -20.45
N MET A 210 -10.20 5.58 -21.43
CA MET A 210 -8.79 5.24 -21.63
C MET A 210 -8.10 6.17 -22.62
N PHE A 211 -8.71 6.47 -23.76
CA PHE A 211 -8.08 7.19 -24.87
C PHE A 211 -8.90 8.39 -25.36
N PRO A 212 -8.29 9.47 -25.88
CA PRO A 212 -6.85 9.65 -26.08
C PRO A 212 -6.07 9.79 -24.77
N VAL A 213 -4.80 9.37 -24.77
CA VAL A 213 -3.97 9.39 -23.55
C VAL A 213 -3.78 10.81 -23.00
N LYS A 214 -3.54 10.91 -21.70
CA LYS A 214 -2.99 12.11 -21.04
C LYS A 214 -1.57 11.85 -20.59
N TYR A 215 -0.85 12.91 -20.25
CA TYR A 215 0.51 12.82 -19.73
C TYR A 215 0.58 13.33 -18.29
N MET A 216 1.24 12.57 -17.42
CA MET A 216 1.50 12.92 -16.02
C MET A 216 2.92 12.48 -15.62
N ASN A 217 3.39 12.93 -14.46
CA ASN A 217 4.71 12.58 -13.93
C ASN A 217 4.68 11.27 -13.13
N PHE A 218 5.65 10.41 -13.36
CA PHE A 218 5.95 9.22 -12.57
C PHE A 218 7.47 9.11 -12.41
N GLU A 219 7.99 9.34 -11.21
CA GLU A 219 9.42 9.34 -10.91
C GLU A 219 10.24 10.23 -11.87
N ASN A 220 9.75 11.46 -12.07
CA ASN A 220 10.29 12.45 -13.01
C ASN A 220 10.25 12.03 -14.50
N THR A 221 9.49 10.99 -14.83
CA THR A 221 9.25 10.54 -16.22
C THR A 221 7.84 10.94 -16.63
N GLU A 222 7.68 11.54 -17.81
CA GLU A 222 6.36 11.84 -18.36
C GLU A 222 5.76 10.56 -18.99
N VAL A 223 4.62 10.11 -18.46
CA VAL A 223 4.00 8.81 -18.79
C VAL A 223 2.57 8.98 -19.28
N MET A 224 2.12 8.03 -20.11
CA MET A 224 0.76 8.02 -20.64
C MET A 224 -0.22 7.48 -19.57
N VAL A 225 -1.32 8.18 -19.32
CA VAL A 225 -2.37 7.80 -18.36
C VAL A 225 -3.76 7.83 -19.01
N PRO A 226 -4.76 7.15 -18.42
CA PRO A 226 -6.15 7.16 -18.91
C PRO A 226 -6.70 8.58 -19.13
N HIS A 227 -7.53 8.75 -20.17
CA HIS A 227 -8.18 10.01 -20.50
C HIS A 227 -9.03 10.58 -19.34
N ARG A 228 -9.80 9.73 -18.67
CA ARG A 228 -10.63 10.08 -17.50
C ARG A 228 -10.08 9.39 -16.26
N MET A 229 -9.01 9.96 -15.69
CA MET A 229 -8.19 9.32 -14.65
C MET A 229 -8.95 9.13 -13.34
N SER A 230 -9.60 10.17 -12.82
CA SER A 230 -10.43 10.04 -11.61
C SER A 230 -11.58 9.05 -11.80
N ASP A 231 -12.23 9.04 -12.96
CA ASP A 231 -13.30 8.08 -13.26
C ASP A 231 -12.79 6.63 -13.22
N TYR A 232 -11.62 6.39 -13.82
CA TYR A 232 -10.97 5.09 -13.81
C TYR A 232 -10.64 4.63 -12.38
N LEU A 233 -10.03 5.50 -11.56
CA LEU A 233 -9.64 5.18 -10.19
C LEU A 233 -10.85 4.96 -9.28
N ILE A 234 -11.89 5.79 -9.38
CA ILE A 234 -13.14 5.61 -8.63
C ILE A 234 -13.83 4.30 -9.04
N TRP A 235 -13.85 4.01 -10.33
CA TRP A 235 -14.46 2.78 -10.85
C TRP A 235 -13.74 1.52 -10.34
N HIS A 236 -12.41 1.54 -10.30
CA HIS A 236 -11.61 0.37 -9.91
C HIS A 236 -11.50 0.21 -8.38
N TYR A 237 -11.21 1.30 -7.67
CA TYR A 237 -10.87 1.28 -6.24
C TYR A 237 -11.99 1.78 -5.32
N GLY A 238 -12.98 2.51 -5.84
CA GLY A 238 -14.01 3.20 -5.06
C GLY A 238 -13.61 4.63 -4.72
N ASP A 239 -14.49 5.34 -4.01
CA ASP A 239 -14.27 6.74 -3.59
C ASP A 239 -13.04 6.91 -2.68
N GLU A 240 -12.62 5.83 -2.03
CA GLU A 240 -11.54 5.83 -1.05
C GLU A 240 -10.12 5.77 -1.65
N TRP A 241 -9.98 5.69 -2.98
CA TRP A 241 -8.69 5.45 -3.66
C TRP A 241 -7.59 6.46 -3.29
N SER A 242 -7.97 7.73 -3.05
CA SER A 242 -7.02 8.79 -2.73
C SER A 242 -6.49 8.72 -1.30
N TYR A 243 -7.12 7.92 -0.44
CA TYR A 243 -6.72 7.77 0.95
C TYR A 243 -5.65 6.69 1.12
N ILE A 244 -4.75 6.90 2.07
CA ILE A 244 -3.71 5.93 2.41
C ILE A 244 -4.34 4.83 3.27
N PRO A 245 -4.35 3.57 2.83
CA PRO A 245 -4.94 2.49 3.59
C PRO A 245 -4.10 2.14 4.84
N PRO A 246 -4.74 1.59 5.89
CA PRO A 246 -4.05 0.99 7.03
C PRO A 246 -3.06 -0.09 6.58
N HIS A 247 -2.02 -0.34 7.37
CA HIS A 247 -0.95 -1.29 7.00
C HIS A 247 -1.45 -2.69 6.64
N GLY A 248 -2.47 -3.21 7.34
CA GLY A 248 -3.02 -4.54 7.07
C GLY A 248 -3.81 -4.67 5.76
N GLU A 249 -4.13 -3.55 5.10
CA GLU A 249 -4.85 -3.49 3.83
C GLU A 249 -3.91 -3.15 2.64
N ARG A 250 -2.60 -3.04 2.90
CA ARG A 250 -1.59 -2.80 1.87
C ARG A 250 -1.20 -4.12 1.23
N GLU A 251 -1.51 -4.26 -0.05
CA GLU A 251 -1.18 -5.45 -0.83
C GLU A 251 0.16 -5.25 -1.55
N SER A 252 0.97 -6.32 -1.61
CA SER A 252 2.16 -6.46 -2.46
C SER A 252 2.15 -7.85 -3.07
N HIS A 253 2.90 -8.06 -4.14
CA HIS A 253 2.96 -9.33 -4.83
C HIS A 253 4.03 -10.27 -4.25
N ASP A 254 3.59 -11.47 -3.83
CA ASP A 254 4.52 -12.51 -3.41
C ASP A 254 5.34 -13.04 -4.60
N ALA A 255 6.64 -12.76 -4.60
CA ALA A 255 7.63 -13.39 -5.46
C ALA A 255 8.76 -13.99 -4.62
N VAL A 256 9.29 -15.13 -5.07
CA VAL A 256 10.53 -15.68 -4.51
C VAL A 256 11.70 -15.00 -5.20
N THR A 257 12.45 -14.21 -4.45
CA THR A 257 13.68 -13.54 -4.90
C THR A 257 14.88 -14.14 -4.18
N VAL A 258 16.00 -14.27 -4.89
CA VAL A 258 17.27 -14.70 -4.29
C VAL A 258 18.37 -13.84 -4.91
N GLU A 259 19.08 -13.08 -4.06
CA GLU A 259 20.18 -12.24 -4.50
C GLU A 259 21.34 -13.06 -5.07
N GLY A 260 21.98 -12.53 -6.10
CA GLY A 260 23.19 -13.11 -6.68
C GLY A 260 22.99 -14.36 -7.54
N ILE A 261 21.75 -14.85 -7.70
CA ILE A 261 21.42 -15.93 -8.64
C ILE A 261 20.28 -15.52 -9.57
N THR A 262 20.23 -16.17 -10.72
CA THR A 262 19.15 -16.01 -11.70
C THR A 262 17.97 -16.92 -11.37
N TYR A 263 16.78 -16.58 -11.89
CA TYR A 263 15.61 -17.46 -11.76
C TYR A 263 15.80 -18.84 -12.39
N LYS A 264 16.73 -18.98 -13.35
CA LYS A 264 17.05 -20.25 -14.01
C LYS A 264 17.77 -21.18 -13.04
N GLU A 265 18.79 -20.66 -12.36
CA GLU A 265 19.56 -21.41 -11.35
C GLU A 265 18.66 -21.86 -10.20
N LEU A 266 17.82 -20.96 -9.68
CA LEU A 266 16.84 -21.31 -8.65
C LEU A 266 15.89 -22.42 -9.12
N ARG A 267 15.42 -22.33 -10.36
CA ARG A 267 14.49 -23.31 -10.94
C ARG A 267 15.12 -24.68 -11.15
N ASP A 268 16.38 -24.74 -11.55
CA ASP A 268 17.12 -25.99 -11.72
C ASP A 268 17.29 -26.74 -10.39
N ASP A 269 17.37 -26.02 -9.26
CA ASP A 269 17.46 -26.61 -7.92
C ASP A 269 16.13 -27.24 -7.45
N TYR A 270 15.01 -26.51 -7.50
CA TYR A 270 13.75 -27.01 -6.92
C TYR A 270 12.93 -27.91 -7.85
N LEU A 271 13.04 -27.76 -9.18
CA LEU A 271 12.18 -28.48 -10.13
C LEU A 271 12.26 -30.01 -10.06
N PRO A 272 13.43 -30.65 -9.84
CA PRO A 272 13.54 -32.10 -9.72
C PRO A 272 12.63 -32.68 -8.61
N GLY A 273 12.35 -31.90 -7.56
CA GLY A 273 11.45 -32.30 -6.47
C GLY A 273 9.95 -32.25 -6.82
N ILE A 274 9.56 -31.64 -7.95
CA ILE A 274 8.15 -31.38 -8.28
C ILE A 274 7.55 -32.43 -9.22
N ARG A 275 6.50 -33.11 -8.75
CA ARG A 275 5.69 -34.05 -9.56
C ARG A 275 4.69 -33.35 -10.48
N LYS A 276 5.17 -32.73 -11.57
CA LYS A 276 4.37 -31.92 -12.51
C LYS A 276 3.10 -32.62 -13.04
N GLY A 277 3.20 -33.89 -13.42
CA GLY A 277 2.08 -34.66 -13.99
C GLY A 277 0.90 -34.84 -13.02
N ARG A 278 1.20 -35.09 -11.73
CA ARG A 278 0.19 -35.20 -10.67
C ARG A 278 -0.50 -33.86 -10.45
N LEU A 279 0.28 -32.78 -10.32
CA LEU A 279 -0.26 -31.42 -10.13
C LEU A 279 -1.20 -31.00 -11.26
N ARG A 280 -0.81 -31.29 -12.51
CA ARG A 280 -1.65 -31.00 -13.68
C ARG A 280 -2.98 -31.73 -13.62
N ARG A 281 -2.96 -33.04 -13.32
CA ARG A 281 -4.17 -33.86 -13.20
C ARG A 281 -5.08 -33.35 -12.09
N ASP A 282 -4.51 -33.09 -10.91
CA ASP A 282 -5.26 -32.65 -9.73
C ASP A 282 -5.89 -31.26 -9.97
N SER A 283 -5.20 -30.37 -10.69
CA SER A 283 -5.73 -29.03 -11.03
C SER A 283 -6.86 -29.09 -12.06
N ILE A 284 -6.76 -29.97 -13.07
CA ILE A 284 -7.86 -30.21 -14.03
C ILE A 284 -9.11 -30.72 -13.31
N TRP A 285 -8.97 -31.70 -12.41
CA TRP A 285 -10.09 -32.21 -11.63
C TRP A 285 -10.72 -31.14 -10.75
N ARG A 286 -9.92 -30.29 -10.11
CA ARG A 286 -10.40 -29.14 -9.34
C ARG A 286 -11.25 -28.20 -10.19
N LYS A 287 -10.80 -27.84 -11.40
CA LYS A 287 -11.57 -27.01 -12.34
C LYS A 287 -12.92 -27.65 -12.68
N ILE A 288 -12.92 -28.94 -13.05
CA ILE A 288 -14.16 -29.66 -13.39
C ILE A 288 -15.14 -29.63 -12.22
N TYR A 289 -14.67 -29.92 -11.01
CA TYR A 289 -15.49 -29.88 -9.80
C TYR A 289 -16.05 -28.48 -9.52
N SER A 290 -15.20 -27.45 -9.56
CA SER A 290 -15.61 -26.06 -9.32
C SER A 290 -16.62 -25.55 -10.36
N LEU A 291 -16.42 -25.83 -11.64
CA LEU A 291 -17.34 -25.44 -12.72
C LEU A 291 -18.69 -26.17 -12.59
N ALA A 292 -18.69 -27.45 -12.24
CA ALA A 292 -19.93 -28.21 -12.03
C ALA A 292 -20.75 -27.70 -10.83
N GLY A 293 -20.07 -27.20 -9.78
CA GLY A 293 -20.70 -26.68 -8.57
C GLY A 293 -21.12 -25.20 -8.62
N ALA A 294 -20.59 -24.41 -9.58
CA ALA A 294 -20.72 -22.96 -9.63
C ALA A 294 -22.15 -22.44 -9.45
N LYS A 295 -23.08 -22.87 -10.32
CA LYS A 295 -24.50 -22.46 -10.28
C LYS A 295 -25.18 -22.76 -8.95
N ARG A 296 -24.90 -23.93 -8.38
CA ARG A 296 -25.46 -24.33 -7.08
C ARG A 296 -24.94 -23.41 -5.98
N ASN A 297 -23.65 -23.12 -5.97
CA ASN A 297 -23.01 -22.27 -4.97
C ASN A 297 -23.54 -20.84 -5.04
N HIS A 298 -23.61 -20.24 -6.22
CA HIS A 298 -24.18 -18.90 -6.38
C HIS A 298 -25.66 -18.83 -6.00
N ARG A 299 -26.46 -19.85 -6.35
CA ARG A 299 -27.87 -19.92 -5.92
C ARG A 299 -28.00 -19.98 -4.39
N LEU A 300 -27.14 -20.73 -3.70
CA LEU A 300 -27.13 -20.79 -2.23
C LEU A 300 -26.71 -19.46 -1.61
N GLN A 301 -25.68 -18.82 -2.18
CA GLN A 301 -25.22 -17.49 -1.75
C GLN A 301 -26.31 -16.43 -1.94
N TYR A 302 -26.99 -16.42 -3.09
CA TYR A 302 -28.11 -15.53 -3.36
C TYR A 302 -29.24 -15.71 -2.35
N LYS A 303 -29.64 -16.96 -2.05
CA LYS A 303 -30.66 -17.25 -1.02
C LYS A 303 -30.24 -16.75 0.37
N ARG A 304 -28.97 -16.95 0.75
CA ARG A 304 -28.42 -16.44 2.01
C ARG A 304 -28.50 -14.91 2.05
N ASN A 305 -28.09 -14.25 0.97
CA ASN A 305 -28.09 -12.80 0.87
C ASN A 305 -29.53 -12.24 0.93
N LEU A 306 -30.52 -12.89 0.32
CA LEU A 306 -31.94 -12.49 0.45
C LEU A 306 -32.45 -12.56 1.89
N LEU A 307 -32.05 -13.58 2.67
CA LEU A 307 -32.43 -13.69 4.08
C LEU A 307 -31.80 -12.57 4.91
N LEU A 308 -30.51 -12.28 4.67
CA LEU A 308 -29.82 -11.17 5.31
C LEU A 308 -30.42 -9.82 4.90
N ALA A 309 -30.81 -9.66 3.63
CA ALA A 309 -31.48 -8.46 3.12
C ALA A 309 -32.75 -8.18 3.91
N LYS A 310 -33.64 -9.18 4.04
CA LYS A 310 -34.90 -9.06 4.79
C LYS A 310 -34.68 -8.69 6.24
N SER A 311 -33.75 -9.38 6.92
CA SER A 311 -33.39 -9.04 8.30
C SER A 311 -32.86 -7.62 8.44
N THR A 312 -32.13 -7.11 7.45
CA THR A 312 -31.55 -5.77 7.48
C THR A 312 -32.59 -4.69 7.20
N VAL A 313 -33.54 -4.97 6.28
CA VAL A 313 -34.69 -4.07 6.03
C VAL A 313 -35.54 -3.94 7.29
N MET A 314 -35.86 -5.05 7.98
CA MET A 314 -36.62 -5.01 9.23
C MET A 314 -35.91 -4.19 10.33
N ASP A 315 -34.58 -4.31 10.43
CA ASP A 315 -33.77 -3.51 11.35
C ASP A 315 -33.81 -2.02 11.00
N LEU A 316 -33.69 -1.69 9.71
CA LEU A 316 -33.77 -0.32 9.23
C LEU A 316 -35.15 0.30 9.48
N GLU A 317 -36.23 -0.42 9.20
CA GLU A 317 -37.60 0.03 9.46
C GLU A 317 -37.85 0.29 10.95
N ALA A 318 -37.33 -0.59 11.82
CA ALA A 318 -37.38 -0.38 13.27
C ALA A 318 -36.66 0.92 13.68
N ARG A 319 -35.42 1.13 13.20
CA ARG A 319 -34.65 2.36 13.46
C ARG A 319 -35.37 3.62 12.96
N ILE A 320 -35.98 3.55 11.78
CA ILE A 320 -36.76 4.67 11.23
C ILE A 320 -37.97 4.96 12.13
N SER A 321 -38.65 3.92 12.65
CA SER A 321 -39.81 4.08 13.53
C SER A 321 -39.47 4.60 14.93
N GLU A 322 -38.27 4.29 15.42
CA GLU A 322 -37.74 4.76 16.70
C GLU A 322 -37.17 6.19 16.63
N SER A 323 -36.87 6.68 15.42
CA SER A 323 -36.40 8.04 15.18
C SER A 323 -37.47 9.07 15.54
N ARG A 324 -37.06 10.14 16.23
CA ARG A 324 -37.94 11.26 16.59
C ARG A 324 -38.39 12.09 15.38
N HIS A 325 -37.64 12.03 14.30
CA HIS A 325 -37.88 12.78 13.07
C HIS A 325 -38.06 11.82 11.89
N SER A 326 -38.97 12.18 10.99
CA SER A 326 -39.10 11.46 9.72
C SER A 326 -37.84 11.63 8.86
N LEU A 327 -37.55 10.66 7.98
CA LEU A 327 -36.41 10.76 7.07
C LEU A 327 -36.46 12.04 6.22
N LYS A 328 -37.67 12.47 5.82
CA LYS A 328 -37.88 13.69 5.05
C LYS A 328 -37.50 14.94 5.86
N GLU A 329 -37.92 15.03 7.12
CA GLU A 329 -37.51 16.11 8.02
C GLU A 329 -35.99 16.16 8.22
N LEU A 330 -35.34 15.01 8.36
CA LEU A 330 -33.88 14.96 8.51
C LEU A 330 -33.14 15.42 7.25
N VAL A 331 -33.64 15.04 6.07
CA VAL A 331 -33.11 15.53 4.79
C VAL A 331 -33.32 17.04 4.65
N GLU A 332 -34.51 17.56 4.98
CA GLU A 332 -34.82 19.00 4.92
C GLU A 332 -33.97 19.81 5.90
N LYS A 333 -33.70 19.28 7.09
CA LYS A 333 -32.78 19.86 8.09
C LYS A 333 -31.31 19.62 7.78
N ARG A 334 -30.98 18.80 6.78
CA ARG A 334 -29.63 18.36 6.42
C ARG A 334 -28.86 17.68 7.55
N ASP A 335 -29.58 16.94 8.41
CA ASP A 335 -28.95 16.16 9.49
C ASP A 335 -28.45 14.80 8.97
N PHE A 336 -27.40 14.87 8.14
CA PHE A 336 -26.79 13.68 7.55
C PHE A 336 -25.99 12.85 8.54
N SER A 337 -25.63 13.41 9.70
CA SER A 337 -25.06 12.65 10.81
C SER A 337 -26.08 11.65 11.34
N GLN A 338 -27.28 12.13 11.69
CA GLN A 338 -28.35 11.26 12.17
C GLN A 338 -28.82 10.27 11.09
N LEU A 339 -28.93 10.71 9.83
CA LEU A 339 -29.26 9.79 8.73
C LEU A 339 -28.20 8.68 8.57
N ASN A 340 -26.92 9.02 8.66
CA ASN A 340 -25.85 8.02 8.57
C ASN A 340 -25.91 7.01 9.72
N GLU A 341 -26.27 7.43 10.95
CA GLU A 341 -26.52 6.51 12.07
C GLU A 341 -27.70 5.55 11.81
N ILE A 342 -28.80 6.07 11.26
CA ILE A 342 -29.98 5.26 10.88
C ILE A 342 -29.59 4.22 9.81
N PHE A 343 -28.85 4.64 8.78
CA PHE A 343 -28.46 3.79 7.67
C PHE A 343 -27.19 2.95 7.91
N THR A 344 -26.54 3.04 9.07
CA THR A 344 -25.24 2.39 9.32
C THR A 344 -25.25 0.90 8.97
N LYS A 345 -26.22 0.13 9.50
CA LYS A 345 -26.32 -1.32 9.22
C LYS A 345 -26.78 -1.59 7.78
N TYR A 346 -27.65 -0.73 7.24
CA TYR A 346 -28.07 -0.81 5.84
C TYR A 346 -26.85 -0.70 4.91
N TYR A 347 -25.97 0.27 5.13
CA TYR A 347 -24.76 0.43 4.33
C TYR A 347 -23.76 -0.71 4.50
N GLN A 348 -23.55 -1.21 5.72
CA GLN A 348 -22.66 -2.36 5.97
C GLN A 348 -23.05 -3.58 5.14
N VAL A 349 -24.36 -3.80 4.92
CA VAL A 349 -24.86 -4.93 4.13
C VAL A 349 -24.97 -4.57 2.65
N GLN A 350 -25.71 -3.50 2.33
CA GLN A 350 -26.05 -3.12 0.96
C GLN A 350 -24.81 -2.75 0.13
N LEU A 351 -23.82 -2.08 0.72
CA LEU A 351 -22.60 -1.65 0.01
C LEU A 351 -21.50 -2.72 0.00
N SER A 352 -21.76 -3.89 0.58
CA SER A 352 -20.78 -4.98 0.58
C SER A 352 -20.62 -5.59 -0.82
N SER A 353 -19.42 -6.14 -1.08
CA SER A 353 -19.14 -6.87 -2.33
C SER A 353 -20.06 -8.07 -2.55
N ALA A 354 -20.72 -8.58 -1.51
CA ALA A 354 -21.70 -9.66 -1.62
C ALA A 354 -23.07 -9.21 -2.17
N PHE A 355 -23.41 -7.92 -2.08
CA PHE A 355 -24.71 -7.37 -2.47
C PHE A 355 -24.66 -6.59 -3.77
N ILE A 356 -23.80 -5.58 -3.88
CA ILE A 356 -23.71 -4.74 -5.09
C ILE A 356 -22.53 -5.10 -6.00
N GLY A 357 -21.69 -6.02 -5.51
CA GLY A 357 -20.47 -6.43 -6.18
C GLY A 357 -19.37 -5.39 -6.16
N ARG A 358 -18.22 -5.80 -6.67
CA ARG A 358 -17.11 -4.96 -7.08
C ARG A 358 -16.56 -5.54 -8.37
N GLU A 359 -16.02 -4.68 -9.23
CA GLU A 359 -15.23 -5.12 -10.37
C GLU A 359 -13.85 -5.57 -9.87
N ASP A 360 -13.82 -6.69 -9.15
CA ASP A 360 -12.61 -7.36 -8.69
C ASP A 360 -12.79 -8.88 -8.78
N PHE A 361 -11.72 -9.64 -8.52
CA PHE A 361 -11.75 -11.10 -8.67
C PHE A 361 -12.82 -11.79 -7.80
N GLY A 362 -13.14 -11.27 -6.62
CA GLY A 362 -14.06 -11.90 -5.65
C GLY A 362 -15.51 -11.43 -5.79
N GLY A 363 -15.74 -10.17 -6.13
CA GLY A 363 -17.03 -9.48 -6.15
C GLY A 363 -17.72 -9.46 -7.51
N ILE A 364 -17.05 -9.89 -8.59
CA ILE A 364 -17.56 -9.71 -9.96
C ILE A 364 -18.92 -10.37 -10.22
N TYR A 365 -19.21 -11.53 -9.64
CA TYR A 365 -20.50 -12.19 -9.85
C TYR A 365 -21.65 -11.34 -9.30
N ALA A 366 -21.51 -10.82 -8.08
CA ALA A 366 -22.50 -9.93 -7.48
C ALA A 366 -22.58 -8.58 -8.20
N PHE A 367 -21.54 -8.17 -8.93
CA PHE A 367 -21.56 -6.95 -9.73
C PHE A 367 -22.53 -7.04 -10.91
N TYR A 368 -22.59 -8.20 -11.59
CA TYR A 368 -23.56 -8.45 -12.67
C TYR A 368 -24.90 -8.98 -12.16
N HIS A 369 -24.95 -9.48 -10.93
CA HIS A 369 -26.17 -10.02 -10.30
C HIS A 369 -26.40 -9.38 -8.92
N PRO A 370 -26.59 -8.06 -8.86
CA PRO A 370 -26.71 -7.36 -7.59
C PRO A 370 -28.00 -7.73 -6.86
N VAL A 371 -27.95 -7.66 -5.54
CA VAL A 371 -29.08 -7.80 -4.63
C VAL A 371 -29.34 -6.44 -3.99
N LEU A 372 -30.49 -5.85 -4.29
CA LEU A 372 -30.97 -4.66 -3.60
C LEU A 372 -31.87 -5.03 -2.43
N LEU A 373 -31.66 -4.37 -1.29
CA LEU A 373 -32.58 -4.40 -0.17
C LEU A 373 -33.85 -3.65 -0.57
N GLU A 374 -35.00 -4.30 -0.44
CA GLU A 374 -36.31 -3.74 -0.77
C GLU A 374 -36.69 -2.68 0.27
N VAL A 375 -36.59 -1.40 -0.09
CA VAL A 375 -36.97 -0.25 0.73
C VAL A 375 -37.81 0.72 -0.11
N SER A 376 -38.55 1.61 0.55
CA SER A 376 -39.31 2.66 -0.14
C SER A 376 -38.38 3.61 -0.93
N ASP A 377 -38.89 4.22 -2.00
CA ASP A 377 -38.09 5.17 -2.80
C ASP A 377 -37.66 6.40 -1.98
N VAL A 378 -38.47 6.83 -1.00
CA VAL A 378 -38.11 7.91 -0.05
C VAL A 378 -36.93 7.49 0.82
N THR A 379 -36.97 6.26 1.37
CA THR A 379 -35.86 5.69 2.15
C THR A 379 -34.60 5.57 1.30
N PHE A 380 -34.74 5.09 0.06
CA PHE A 380 -33.63 4.92 -0.87
C PHE A 380 -32.99 6.28 -1.22
N TYR A 381 -33.80 7.29 -1.57
CA TYR A 381 -33.31 8.63 -1.87
C TYR A 381 -32.56 9.25 -0.68
N ALA A 382 -33.12 9.17 0.53
CA ALA A 382 -32.45 9.64 1.74
C ALA A 382 -31.11 8.92 1.97
N ALA A 383 -31.07 7.61 1.72
CA ALA A 383 -29.84 6.83 1.80
C ALA A 383 -28.81 7.27 0.75
N MET A 384 -29.21 7.54 -0.49
CA MET A 384 -28.29 7.99 -1.54
C MET A 384 -27.75 9.39 -1.28
N LEU A 385 -28.63 10.31 -0.86
CA LEU A 385 -28.22 11.66 -0.51
C LEU A 385 -27.26 11.67 0.68
N THR A 386 -27.49 10.81 1.68
CA THR A 386 -26.56 10.63 2.81
C THR A 386 -25.19 10.11 2.35
N LEU A 387 -25.13 9.22 1.35
CA LEU A 387 -23.84 8.81 0.76
C LEU A 387 -23.11 9.99 0.10
N VAL A 388 -23.82 10.85 -0.64
CA VAL A 388 -23.23 12.05 -1.26
C VAL A 388 -22.68 13.01 -0.20
N TYR A 389 -23.43 13.28 0.87
CA TYR A 389 -23.00 14.14 1.97
C TYR A 389 -21.94 13.53 2.88
N THR A 390 -21.65 12.24 2.73
CA THR A 390 -20.55 11.54 3.42
C THR A 390 -19.43 11.16 2.46
N GLU A 391 -19.33 11.84 1.31
CA GLU A 391 -18.27 11.72 0.30
C GLU A 391 -18.14 10.31 -0.32
N ARG A 392 -19.21 9.50 -0.29
CA ARG A 392 -19.31 8.18 -0.93
C ARG A 392 -20.10 8.26 -2.24
N ILE A 393 -19.70 9.22 -3.10
CA ILE A 393 -20.44 9.63 -4.30
C ILE A 393 -20.46 8.52 -5.37
N GLY A 394 -19.35 7.83 -5.61
CA GLY A 394 -19.25 6.69 -6.51
C GLY A 394 -20.11 5.51 -6.07
N LYS A 395 -20.19 5.24 -4.75
CA LYS A 395 -21.12 4.25 -4.19
C LYS A 395 -22.59 4.65 -4.40
N ALA A 396 -22.92 5.94 -4.21
CA ALA A 396 -24.26 6.45 -4.50
C ALA A 396 -24.62 6.28 -5.98
N TRP A 397 -23.71 6.65 -6.89
CA TRP A 397 -23.89 6.48 -8.33
C TRP A 397 -24.11 5.01 -8.70
N ARG A 398 -23.29 4.10 -8.18
CA ARG A 398 -23.44 2.66 -8.42
C ARG A 398 -24.82 2.15 -7.98
N MET A 399 -25.27 2.54 -6.79
CA MET A 399 -26.59 2.17 -6.28
C MET A 399 -27.73 2.71 -7.16
N LEU A 400 -27.61 3.95 -7.65
CA LEU A 400 -28.57 4.56 -8.57
C LEU A 400 -28.63 3.80 -9.91
N VAL A 401 -27.48 3.43 -10.48
CA VAL A 401 -27.40 2.60 -11.71
C VAL A 401 -28.06 1.24 -11.50
N VAL A 402 -27.78 0.57 -10.38
CA VAL A 402 -28.39 -0.73 -10.08
C VAL A 402 -29.91 -0.61 -9.88
N LYS A 403 -30.37 0.44 -9.20
CA LYS A 403 -31.81 0.69 -9.00
C LYS A 403 -32.53 0.98 -10.32
N GLU A 404 -31.93 1.75 -11.22
CA GLU A 404 -32.50 2.04 -12.54
C GLU A 404 -32.77 0.76 -13.36
N GLN A 405 -31.87 -0.24 -13.26
CA GLN A 405 -32.03 -1.54 -13.92
C GLN A 405 -33.23 -2.36 -13.42
N THR A 406 -33.80 -2.02 -12.25
CA THR A 406 -35.01 -2.70 -11.72
C THR A 406 -36.33 -2.21 -12.31
N GLY A 407 -36.31 -1.12 -13.08
CA GLY A 407 -37.43 -0.63 -13.88
C GLY A 407 -38.23 0.54 -13.28
N THR A 408 -38.26 0.74 -11.95
CA THR A 408 -38.86 1.93 -11.34
C THR A 408 -37.78 2.92 -10.90
N PHE A 409 -37.80 4.12 -11.50
CA PHE A 409 -36.80 5.16 -11.23
C PHE A 409 -37.46 6.55 -11.15
N PRO A 410 -37.83 7.01 -9.94
CA PRO A 410 -38.44 8.32 -9.72
C PRO A 410 -37.57 9.48 -10.22
N SER A 411 -38.20 10.61 -10.55
CA SER A 411 -37.53 11.81 -11.07
C SER A 411 -36.46 12.36 -10.12
N GLU A 412 -36.66 12.26 -8.80
CA GLU A 412 -35.69 12.68 -7.79
C GLU A 412 -34.39 11.85 -7.85
N LEU A 413 -34.51 10.52 -8.06
CA LEU A 413 -33.34 9.64 -8.23
C LEU A 413 -32.63 9.93 -9.57
N ALA A 414 -33.40 10.17 -10.63
CA ALA A 414 -32.86 10.53 -11.93
C ALA A 414 -32.08 11.86 -11.89
N GLN A 415 -32.63 12.85 -11.19
CA GLN A 415 -31.95 14.12 -11.00
C GLN A 415 -30.65 13.95 -10.21
N LEU A 416 -30.68 13.23 -9.08
CA LEU A 416 -29.49 12.99 -8.27
C LEU A 416 -28.40 12.24 -9.07
N LYS A 417 -28.78 11.24 -9.87
CA LYS A 417 -27.84 10.52 -10.75
C LYS A 417 -27.21 11.46 -11.77
N SER A 418 -28.02 12.27 -12.44
CA SER A 418 -27.58 13.29 -13.41
C SER A 418 -26.63 14.31 -12.79
N ASP A 419 -26.90 14.74 -11.56
CA ASP A 419 -26.07 15.70 -10.84
C ASP A 419 -24.70 15.11 -10.46
N ILE A 420 -24.66 13.83 -10.07
CA ILE A 420 -23.39 13.12 -9.84
C ILE A 420 -22.60 12.99 -11.14
N GLU A 421 -23.25 12.68 -12.26
CA GLU A 421 -22.59 12.62 -13.57
C GLU A 421 -22.06 13.98 -14.02
N LEU A 422 -22.79 15.06 -13.71
CA LEU A 422 -22.35 16.44 -13.94
C LEU A 422 -21.13 16.80 -13.09
N PHE A 423 -21.11 16.40 -11.81
CA PHE A 423 -19.95 16.57 -10.94
C PHE A 423 -18.71 15.84 -11.48
N ARG A 424 -18.87 14.57 -11.91
CA ARG A 424 -17.77 13.79 -12.50
C ARG A 424 -17.21 14.45 -13.76
N ARG A 425 -18.07 15.05 -14.58
CA ARG A 425 -17.65 15.84 -15.74
C ARG A 425 -16.83 17.07 -15.32
N ALA A 426 -17.29 17.82 -14.32
CA ALA A 426 -16.55 18.98 -13.81
C ALA A 426 -15.15 18.58 -13.31
N VAL A 427 -15.04 17.46 -12.59
CA VAL A 427 -13.74 16.91 -12.15
C VAL A 427 -12.86 16.56 -13.35
N CYS A 428 -13.41 15.92 -14.38
CA CYS A 428 -12.67 15.64 -15.61
C CYS A 428 -12.19 16.93 -16.28
N ASP A 429 -13.04 17.94 -16.46
CA ASP A 429 -12.65 19.22 -17.07
C ASP A 429 -11.56 19.92 -16.26
N TYR A 430 -11.60 19.86 -14.93
CA TYR A 430 -10.52 20.35 -14.07
C TYR A 430 -9.20 19.60 -14.33
N GLU A 431 -9.23 18.27 -14.49
CA GLU A 431 -8.03 17.51 -14.89
C GLU A 431 -7.50 17.93 -16.27
N PHE A 432 -8.36 18.40 -17.18
CA PHE A 432 -7.98 18.97 -18.49
C PHE A 432 -7.52 20.42 -18.42
N LYS A 433 -7.37 21.00 -17.23
CA LYS A 433 -7.07 22.42 -17.01
C LYS A 433 -8.10 23.36 -17.65
N ARG A 434 -9.32 22.86 -17.88
CA ARG A 434 -10.50 23.63 -18.33
C ARG A 434 -11.21 24.17 -17.10
N TYR A 435 -10.51 25.05 -16.38
CA TYR A 435 -10.93 25.50 -15.06
C TYR A 435 -12.24 26.26 -15.09
N GLN A 436 -12.47 27.08 -16.12
CA GLN A 436 -13.71 27.84 -16.26
C GLN A 436 -14.91 26.91 -16.49
N GLU A 437 -14.79 25.97 -17.42
CA GLU A 437 -15.85 25.01 -17.74
C GLU A 437 -16.19 24.13 -16.52
N ALA A 438 -15.17 23.73 -15.76
CA ALA A 438 -15.35 22.99 -14.52
C ALA A 438 -16.07 23.82 -13.44
N GLU A 439 -15.69 25.08 -13.24
CA GLU A 439 -16.31 25.98 -12.25
C GLU A 439 -17.76 26.32 -12.64
N ASP A 440 -18.02 26.61 -13.92
CA ASP A 440 -19.36 26.89 -14.45
C ASP A 440 -20.30 25.69 -14.24
N THR A 441 -19.78 24.48 -14.46
CA THR A 441 -20.52 23.22 -14.24
C THR A 441 -20.91 23.03 -12.78
N MET A 442 -20.11 23.56 -11.84
CA MET A 442 -20.37 23.45 -10.41
C MET A 442 -21.45 24.40 -9.90
N VAL A 443 -21.73 25.52 -10.59
CA VAL A 443 -22.71 26.53 -10.14
C VAL A 443 -24.07 25.90 -9.78
N PRO A 444 -24.77 25.18 -10.69
CA PRO A 444 -26.07 24.59 -10.37
C PRO A 444 -26.00 23.51 -9.28
N LEU A 445 -24.87 22.81 -9.15
CA LEU A 445 -24.65 21.80 -8.13
C LEU A 445 -24.50 22.43 -6.74
N MET A 446 -23.76 23.53 -6.64
CA MET A 446 -23.57 24.30 -5.41
C MET A 446 -24.87 24.96 -4.95
N GLU A 447 -25.72 25.43 -5.87
CA GLU A 447 -27.04 25.98 -5.53
C GLU A 447 -27.96 24.92 -4.92
N ARG A 448 -27.93 23.69 -5.48
CA ARG A 448 -28.77 22.59 -5.02
C ARG A 448 -28.22 21.91 -3.77
N TYR A 449 -26.91 21.82 -3.64
CA TYR A 449 -26.18 21.05 -2.63
C TYR A 449 -25.02 21.84 -1.98
N PRO A 450 -25.29 23.01 -1.36
CA PRO A 450 -24.24 23.96 -0.95
C PRO A 450 -23.28 23.48 0.13
N GLU A 451 -23.62 22.38 0.83
CA GLU A 451 -22.89 21.84 1.98
C GLU A 451 -22.39 20.41 1.74
N VAL A 452 -22.43 19.92 0.48
CA VAL A 452 -21.80 18.63 0.16
C VAL A 452 -20.28 18.79 0.27
N PRO A 453 -19.60 18.07 1.18
CA PRO A 453 -18.19 18.31 1.46
C PRO A 453 -17.31 18.23 0.21
N GLY A 454 -17.53 17.23 -0.65
CA GLY A 454 -16.78 17.08 -1.90
C GLY A 454 -16.94 18.27 -2.87
N PHE A 455 -18.11 18.90 -2.90
CA PHE A 455 -18.37 20.06 -3.76
C PHE A 455 -17.72 21.33 -3.19
N VAL A 456 -17.81 21.50 -1.87
CA VAL A 456 -17.13 22.58 -1.16
C VAL A 456 -15.61 22.48 -1.36
N LYS A 457 -15.02 21.29 -1.18
CA LYS A 457 -13.59 21.02 -1.43
C LYS A 457 -13.20 21.34 -2.87
N PHE A 458 -14.02 20.93 -3.83
CA PHE A 458 -13.74 21.19 -5.25
C PHE A 458 -13.81 22.69 -5.58
N LYS A 459 -14.81 23.41 -5.06
CA LYS A 459 -14.90 24.88 -5.19
C LYS A 459 -13.68 25.58 -4.56
N SER A 460 -13.23 25.11 -3.39
CA SER A 460 -12.03 25.64 -2.73
C SER A 460 -10.79 25.59 -3.63
N ARG A 461 -10.64 24.58 -4.51
CA ARG A 461 -9.50 24.51 -5.44
C ARG A 461 -9.41 25.74 -6.35
N PHE A 462 -10.53 26.19 -6.92
CA PHE A 462 -10.54 27.36 -7.82
C PHE A 462 -10.22 28.66 -7.08
N LEU A 463 -10.85 28.86 -5.92
CA LEU A 463 -10.61 30.05 -5.08
C LEU A 463 -9.16 30.13 -4.60
N MET A 464 -8.59 29.01 -4.17
CA MET A 464 -7.20 28.95 -3.72
C MET A 464 -6.21 29.14 -4.87
N GLU A 465 -6.54 28.66 -6.08
CA GLU A 465 -5.72 28.92 -7.26
C GLU A 465 -5.72 30.41 -7.62
N ARG A 466 -6.87 31.09 -7.55
CA ARG A 466 -6.93 32.56 -7.71
C ARG A 466 -6.15 33.27 -6.62
N ALA A 467 -6.31 32.86 -5.35
CA ALA A 467 -5.62 33.46 -4.21
C ALA A 467 -4.09 33.36 -4.30
N ARG A 468 -3.56 32.22 -4.76
CA ARG A 468 -2.11 32.05 -5.03
C ARG A 468 -1.59 33.01 -6.09
N ASN A 469 -2.43 33.36 -7.05
CA ASN A 469 -2.13 34.36 -8.08
C ASN A 469 -2.44 35.80 -7.65
N GLY A 470 -2.78 36.03 -6.38
CA GLY A 470 -3.06 37.35 -5.81
C GLY A 470 -4.46 37.89 -6.13
N ILE A 471 -5.38 37.04 -6.60
CA ILE A 471 -6.75 37.40 -7.00
C ILE A 471 -7.73 36.81 -5.97
N ASP A 472 -8.81 37.53 -5.65
CA ASP A 472 -9.91 37.06 -4.78
C ASP A 472 -9.50 36.50 -3.40
N MET A 473 -8.37 36.95 -2.84
CA MET A 473 -7.86 36.45 -1.55
C MET A 473 -8.89 36.57 -0.42
N VAL A 474 -9.64 37.67 -0.37
CA VAL A 474 -10.67 37.89 0.66
C VAL A 474 -11.83 36.91 0.50
N GLU A 475 -12.22 36.61 -0.75
CA GLU A 475 -13.27 35.62 -1.02
C GLU A 475 -12.82 34.21 -0.62
N ALA A 476 -11.58 33.84 -0.98
CA ALA A 476 -11.00 32.57 -0.59
C ALA A 476 -10.95 32.41 0.94
N GLU A 477 -10.55 33.45 1.68
CA GLU A 477 -10.54 33.43 3.14
C GLU A 477 -11.94 33.24 3.74
N LEU A 478 -12.91 34.06 3.32
CA LEU A 478 -14.29 33.94 3.79
C LEU A 478 -14.88 32.55 3.49
N TYR A 479 -14.56 32.00 2.32
CA TYR A 479 -15.04 30.69 1.91
C TYR A 479 -14.42 29.55 2.72
N ILE A 480 -13.10 29.60 2.98
CA ILE A 480 -12.41 28.58 3.77
C ILE A 480 -12.81 28.66 5.25
N ASP A 481 -13.02 29.86 5.79
CA ASP A 481 -13.52 30.04 7.16
C ASP A 481 -14.94 29.46 7.31
N GLU A 482 -15.82 29.69 6.34
CA GLU A 482 -17.15 29.09 6.34
C GLU A 482 -17.09 27.56 6.18
N ALA A 483 -16.20 27.05 5.33
CA ALA A 483 -15.98 25.62 5.21
C ALA A 483 -15.48 24.99 6.52
N LEU A 484 -14.58 25.64 7.25
CA LEU A 484 -14.11 25.19 8.57
C LEU A 484 -15.18 25.34 9.67
N ARG A 485 -16.15 26.25 9.51
CA ARG A 485 -17.32 26.31 10.41
C ARG A 485 -18.19 25.06 10.27
N LEU A 486 -18.33 24.54 9.04
CA LEU A 486 -19.07 23.33 8.73
C LEU A 486 -18.25 22.06 9.04
N PHE A 487 -16.94 22.09 8.78
CA PHE A 487 -16.03 20.95 8.82
C PHE A 487 -14.74 21.30 9.60
N PRO A 488 -14.83 21.55 10.92
CA PRO A 488 -13.72 22.11 11.72
C PRO A 488 -12.49 21.20 11.80
N GLU A 489 -12.69 19.90 11.64
CA GLU A 489 -11.65 18.89 11.77
C GLU A 489 -11.19 18.35 10.40
N ASP A 490 -11.63 18.91 9.27
CA ASP A 490 -11.22 18.39 7.96
C ASP A 490 -9.85 18.95 7.55
N GLY A 491 -8.85 18.07 7.48
CA GLY A 491 -7.47 18.43 7.14
C GLY A 491 -7.31 19.07 5.76
N TYR A 492 -8.25 18.88 4.82
CA TYR A 492 -8.22 19.53 3.52
C TYR A 492 -8.43 21.05 3.64
N PHE A 493 -9.41 21.49 4.42
CA PHE A 493 -9.67 22.92 4.63
C PHE A 493 -8.62 23.56 5.53
N LEU A 494 -8.15 22.85 6.56
CA LEU A 494 -7.04 23.32 7.40
C LEU A 494 -5.78 23.57 6.58
N LYS A 495 -5.47 22.68 5.62
CA LYS A 495 -4.35 22.88 4.70
C LYS A 495 -4.49 24.19 3.93
N TYR A 496 -5.68 24.55 3.43
CA TYR A 496 -5.88 25.84 2.75
C TYR A 496 -5.86 27.04 3.68
N GLN A 497 -6.36 26.91 4.90
CA GLN A 497 -6.20 27.97 5.92
C GLN A 497 -4.72 28.23 6.20
N GLY A 498 -3.90 27.17 6.33
CA GLY A 498 -2.44 27.28 6.45
C GLY A 498 -1.81 28.00 5.26
N GLU A 499 -2.22 27.69 4.03
CA GLU A 499 -1.75 28.40 2.83
C GLU A 499 -2.10 29.89 2.84
N LEU A 500 -3.33 30.25 3.21
CA LEU A 500 -3.74 31.66 3.31
C LEU A 500 -2.93 32.42 4.37
N LEU A 501 -2.70 31.82 5.53
CA LEU A 501 -1.84 32.39 6.57
C LEU A 501 -0.39 32.57 6.07
N TRP A 502 0.11 31.59 5.32
CA TRP A 502 1.44 31.65 4.72
C TRP A 502 1.56 32.80 3.72
N ILE A 503 0.60 32.96 2.81
CA ILE A 503 0.60 34.05 1.82
C ILE A 503 0.57 35.42 2.53
N LYS A 504 -0.10 35.52 3.68
CA LYS A 504 -0.14 36.74 4.52
C LYS A 504 1.16 36.98 5.33
N GLY A 505 2.14 36.10 5.24
CA GLY A 505 3.41 36.18 5.98
C GLY A 505 3.32 35.71 7.44
N LYS A 506 2.22 35.07 7.86
CA LYS A 506 2.05 34.48 9.20
C LYS A 506 2.60 33.06 9.25
N CYS A 507 3.89 32.90 8.94
CA CYS A 507 4.49 31.58 8.69
C CYS A 507 4.45 30.66 9.92
N ALA A 508 4.62 31.18 11.15
CA ALA A 508 4.59 30.36 12.36
C ALA A 508 3.20 29.75 12.59
N ASP A 509 2.14 30.55 12.48
CA ASP A 509 0.75 30.10 12.62
C ASP A 509 0.40 29.10 11.50
N ALA A 510 0.85 29.37 10.27
CA ALA A 510 0.64 28.48 9.14
C ALA A 510 1.26 27.09 9.36
N LEU A 511 2.48 27.00 9.91
CA LEU A 511 3.13 25.72 10.19
C LEU A 511 2.38 24.89 11.23
N GLU A 512 1.82 25.49 12.27
CA GLU A 512 0.98 24.75 13.23
C GLU A 512 -0.29 24.24 12.56
N VAL A 513 -0.96 25.09 11.75
CA VAL A 513 -2.16 24.69 11.01
C VAL A 513 -1.86 23.58 9.99
N PHE A 514 -0.72 23.61 9.30
CA PHE A 514 -0.30 22.53 8.40
C PHE A 514 -0.04 21.22 9.15
N ALA A 515 0.49 21.27 10.38
CA ALA A 515 0.67 20.08 11.20
C ALA A 515 -0.67 19.48 11.60
N ASP A 516 -1.62 20.31 12.05
CA ASP A 516 -2.98 19.89 12.36
C ASP A 516 -3.69 19.32 11.12
N ALA A 517 -3.51 19.97 9.95
CA ALA A 517 -4.07 19.50 8.69
C ALA A 517 -3.60 18.07 8.36
N ARG A 518 -2.30 17.78 8.51
CA ARG A 518 -1.74 16.44 8.26
C ARG A 518 -2.28 15.41 9.23
N GLU A 519 -2.38 15.73 10.51
CA GLU A 519 -2.88 14.80 11.53
C GLU A 519 -4.37 14.47 11.36
N LYS A 520 -5.13 15.39 10.76
CA LYS A 520 -6.57 15.25 10.53
C LYS A 520 -6.93 14.78 9.12
N THR A 521 -5.95 14.36 8.31
CA THR A 521 -6.25 13.75 7.00
C THR A 521 -5.29 12.61 6.65
N ASN A 522 -5.87 11.51 6.17
CA ASN A 522 -5.14 10.42 5.52
C ASN A 522 -5.27 10.49 3.98
N ASN A 523 -5.76 11.61 3.43
CA ASN A 523 -5.81 11.81 1.98
C ASN A 523 -4.39 11.99 1.44
N GLY A 524 -3.91 11.05 0.63
CA GLY A 524 -2.55 11.04 0.13
C GLY A 524 -2.24 12.19 -0.83
N ILE A 525 -3.23 12.73 -1.55
CA ILE A 525 -3.04 13.90 -2.41
C ILE A 525 -2.75 15.13 -1.56
N THR A 526 -3.54 15.36 -0.50
CA THR A 526 -3.30 16.47 0.44
C THR A 526 -1.94 16.34 1.12
N GLN A 527 -1.56 15.13 1.53
CA GLN A 527 -0.25 14.87 2.13
C GLN A 527 0.90 15.13 1.13
N LEU A 528 0.76 14.71 -0.13
CA LEU A 528 1.74 14.99 -1.18
C LEU A 528 1.87 16.51 -1.45
N GLU A 529 0.75 17.23 -1.53
CA GLU A 529 0.74 18.69 -1.69
C GLU A 529 1.50 19.38 -0.53
N LEU A 530 1.28 18.93 0.71
CA LEU A 530 2.01 19.40 1.89
C LEU A 530 3.51 19.04 1.83
N ASP A 531 3.84 17.80 1.45
CA ASP A 531 5.23 17.34 1.33
C ASP A 531 6.01 18.19 0.32
N LYS A 532 5.44 18.44 -0.85
CA LYS A 532 6.03 19.30 -1.88
C LYS A 532 6.27 20.72 -1.39
N PHE A 533 5.30 21.26 -0.67
CA PHE A 533 5.40 22.61 -0.13
C PHE A 533 6.45 22.73 0.99
N LEU A 534 6.51 21.75 1.89
CA LEU A 534 7.31 21.83 3.12
C LEU A 534 8.75 21.29 2.97
N ASN A 535 8.98 20.32 2.07
CA ASN A 535 10.30 19.70 1.89
C ASN A 535 11.45 20.70 1.61
N PRO A 536 11.28 21.76 0.80
CA PRO A 536 12.32 22.75 0.57
C PRO A 536 12.85 23.40 1.85
N TYR A 537 11.97 23.63 2.83
CA TYR A 537 12.28 24.26 4.10
C TYR A 537 12.87 23.29 5.13
N GLY A 538 12.66 21.98 4.97
CA GLY A 538 13.16 20.95 5.90
C GLY A 538 14.69 20.99 6.06
N ARG A 539 15.43 21.24 4.98
CA ARG A 539 16.90 21.36 5.03
C ARG A 539 17.38 22.55 5.86
N GLU A 540 16.70 23.69 5.76
CA GLU A 540 17.04 24.89 6.52
C GLU A 540 16.71 24.71 8.00
N THR A 541 15.56 24.10 8.31
CA THR A 541 15.15 23.74 9.67
C THR A 541 16.18 22.85 10.35
N VAL A 542 16.68 21.83 9.66
CA VAL A 542 17.69 20.92 10.19
C VAL A 542 18.99 21.66 10.54
N LYS A 543 19.42 22.62 9.72
CA LYS A 543 20.57 23.50 10.03
C LYS A 543 20.30 24.36 11.27
N THR A 544 19.13 24.95 11.37
CA THR A 544 18.71 25.75 12.53
C THR A 544 18.69 24.90 13.81
N CYS A 545 18.18 23.67 13.74
CA CYS A 545 18.21 22.73 14.86
C CYS A 545 19.65 22.44 15.31
N GLN A 546 20.56 22.18 14.36
CA GLN A 546 21.97 21.98 14.69
C GLN A 546 22.56 23.19 15.43
N GLN A 547 22.34 24.41 14.93
CA GLN A 547 22.82 25.63 15.56
C GLN A 547 22.27 25.79 16.98
N LEU A 548 20.98 25.54 17.19
CA LEU A 548 20.34 25.58 18.51
C LEU A 548 20.97 24.56 19.48
N LEU A 549 21.27 23.35 19.01
CA LEU A 549 21.95 22.34 19.82
C LEU A 549 23.39 22.76 20.16
N ASP A 550 24.11 23.36 19.22
CA ASP A 550 25.50 23.81 19.39
C ASP A 550 25.61 24.94 20.42
N VAL A 551 24.65 25.88 20.43
CA VAL A 551 24.58 26.97 21.44
C VAL A 551 23.89 26.54 22.74
N GLY A 552 23.49 25.28 22.87
CA GLY A 552 22.89 24.71 24.09
C GLY A 552 21.40 25.00 24.29
N GLN A 553 20.70 25.58 23.33
CA GLN A 553 19.25 25.86 23.35
C GLN A 553 18.42 24.62 23.01
N LYS A 554 18.56 23.57 23.82
CA LYS A 554 18.00 22.23 23.54
C LYS A 554 16.47 22.18 23.52
N ASP A 555 15.81 22.91 24.42
CA ASP A 555 14.34 22.97 24.46
C ASP A 555 13.77 23.66 23.21
N GLY A 556 14.48 24.67 22.68
CA GLY A 556 14.12 25.31 21.40
C GLY A 556 14.29 24.37 20.22
N ALA A 557 15.41 23.65 20.15
CA ALA A 557 15.65 22.63 19.13
C ALA A 557 14.58 21.53 19.15
N MET A 558 14.17 21.08 20.34
CA MET A 558 13.13 20.06 20.50
C MET A 558 11.75 20.56 20.08
N LYS A 559 11.36 21.80 20.45
CA LYS A 559 10.09 22.37 19.99
C LYS A 559 10.05 22.48 18.47
N LEU A 560 11.12 22.98 17.87
CA LEU A 560 11.24 23.08 16.42
C LEU A 560 11.11 21.70 15.77
N MET A 561 11.92 20.72 16.20
CA MET A 561 11.89 19.40 15.57
C MET A 561 10.62 18.60 15.87
N ALA A 562 9.94 18.84 17.00
CA ALA A 562 8.65 18.22 17.28
C ALA A 562 7.59 18.68 16.27
N LEU A 563 7.52 19.99 16.01
CA LEU A 563 6.62 20.53 14.98
C LEU A 563 6.98 19.98 13.60
N TRP A 564 8.25 20.00 13.22
CA TRP A 564 8.68 19.50 11.92
C TRP A 564 8.48 18.01 11.74
N TYR A 565 8.59 17.21 12.81
CA TYR A 565 8.26 15.80 12.79
C TYR A 565 6.76 15.55 12.57
N ARG A 566 5.87 16.41 13.11
CA ARG A 566 4.44 16.38 12.79
C ARG A 566 4.19 16.75 11.33
N LEU A 567 4.94 17.72 10.79
CA LEU A 567 4.80 18.22 9.42
C LEU A 567 5.32 17.28 8.33
N LEU A 568 6.47 16.64 8.58
CA LEU A 568 7.20 15.79 7.64
C LEU A 568 7.70 14.52 8.36
N PRO A 569 6.80 13.64 8.81
CA PRO A 569 7.16 12.46 9.62
C PRO A 569 8.05 11.47 8.87
N GLU A 570 7.90 11.37 7.55
CA GLU A 570 8.66 10.44 6.70
C GLU A 570 9.97 11.02 6.16
N ASN A 571 10.24 12.33 6.35
CA ASN A 571 11.45 12.94 5.85
C ASN A 571 12.68 12.47 6.67
N PRO A 572 13.69 11.81 6.04
CA PRO A 572 14.81 11.21 6.77
C PRO A 572 15.60 12.20 7.63
N SER A 573 15.87 13.39 7.11
CA SER A 573 16.63 14.43 7.81
C SER A 573 15.85 15.00 9.00
N VAL A 574 14.53 15.18 8.86
CA VAL A 574 13.68 15.62 9.96
C VAL A 574 13.64 14.57 11.07
N ARG A 575 13.46 13.30 10.72
CA ARG A 575 13.47 12.16 11.66
C ARG A 575 14.79 12.09 12.44
N GLU A 576 15.92 12.10 11.74
CA GLU A 576 17.27 12.08 12.33
C GLU A 576 17.41 13.15 13.43
N TYR A 577 17.06 14.40 13.07
CA TYR A 577 17.22 15.54 13.98
C TYR A 577 16.17 15.58 15.10
N TYR A 578 14.98 15.04 14.88
CA TYR A 578 13.97 14.85 15.92
C TYR A 578 14.47 13.90 17.01
N TYR A 579 14.97 12.73 16.63
CA TYR A 579 15.53 11.77 17.59
C TYR A 579 16.80 12.31 18.26
N LEU A 580 17.64 13.05 17.54
CA LEU A 580 18.81 13.72 18.12
C LEU A 580 18.43 14.80 19.15
N ALA A 581 17.42 15.62 18.87
CA ALA A 581 16.91 16.62 19.79
C ALA A 581 16.30 15.97 21.05
N ARG A 582 15.52 14.89 20.88
CA ARG A 582 15.00 14.09 22.00
C ARG A 582 16.11 13.54 22.89
N ALA A 583 17.16 12.96 22.30
CA ALA A 583 18.31 12.46 23.04
C ALA A 583 19.04 13.59 23.79
N SER A 584 19.04 14.80 23.23
CA SER A 584 19.73 15.95 23.80
C SER A 584 18.98 16.59 24.99
N VAL A 585 17.65 16.62 24.95
CA VAL A 585 16.78 17.20 25.99
C VAL A 585 16.53 16.24 27.15
N ALA A 586 16.56 14.92 26.92
CA ALA A 586 16.29 13.91 27.95
C ALA A 586 17.07 14.18 29.26
N LYS A 587 16.32 14.41 30.34
CA LYS A 587 16.85 14.82 31.65
C LYS A 587 17.06 13.61 32.55
N LYS A 588 16.13 12.65 32.51
CA LYS A 588 16.16 11.44 33.34
C LYS A 588 16.75 10.27 32.59
N ARG A 589 17.45 9.41 33.33
CA ARG A 589 17.96 8.13 32.82
C ARG A 589 16.87 7.27 32.17
N SER A 590 15.69 7.21 32.78
CA SER A 590 14.54 6.44 32.27
C SER A 590 14.05 6.93 30.90
N GLU A 591 14.11 8.24 30.64
CA GLU A 591 13.72 8.83 29.35
C GLU A 591 14.70 8.44 28.24
N VAL A 592 16.00 8.40 28.56
CA VAL A 592 17.04 7.98 27.60
C VAL A 592 16.93 6.48 27.31
N GLU A 593 16.69 5.65 28.33
CA GLU A 593 16.44 4.21 28.15
C GLU A 593 15.20 3.95 27.28
N GLU A 594 14.12 4.70 27.48
CA GLU A 594 12.91 4.58 26.66
C GLU A 594 13.16 4.97 25.20
N LEU A 595 13.85 6.09 24.96
CA LEU A 595 14.23 6.53 23.62
C LEU A 595 15.03 5.46 22.86
N ILE A 596 16.00 4.85 23.55
CA ILE A 596 16.80 3.76 22.96
C ILE A 596 15.91 2.57 22.61
N ARG A 597 15.02 2.15 23.52
CA ARG A 597 14.10 1.02 23.25
C ARG A 597 13.20 1.31 22.06
N GLU A 598 12.66 2.52 21.96
CA GLU A 598 11.85 2.96 20.85
C GLU A 598 12.62 2.90 19.52
N ILE A 599 13.84 3.46 19.49
CA ILE A 599 14.70 3.43 18.31
C ILE A 599 15.02 1.99 17.90
N LEU A 600 15.45 1.14 18.83
CA LEU A 600 15.81 -0.25 18.52
C LEU A 600 14.60 -1.02 17.96
N LYS A 601 13.41 -0.85 18.55
CA LYS A 601 12.18 -1.45 18.05
C LYS A 601 11.85 -1.00 16.62
N ARG A 602 12.11 0.28 16.28
CA ARG A 602 11.93 0.80 14.92
C ARG A 602 12.94 0.21 13.94
N ILE A 603 14.21 0.13 14.33
CA ILE A 603 15.26 -0.51 13.51
C ILE A 603 14.90 -1.98 13.24
N ASP A 604 14.41 -2.71 14.24
CA ASP A 604 14.01 -4.11 14.07
C ASP A 604 12.77 -4.25 13.16
N ALA A 605 11.81 -3.33 13.24
CA ALA A 605 10.64 -3.30 12.35
C ALA A 605 11.04 -3.00 10.90
N GLU A 606 11.83 -1.95 10.67
CA GLU A 606 12.30 -1.54 9.34
C GLU A 606 13.16 -2.65 8.69
N ARG A 607 13.98 -3.37 9.48
CA ARG A 607 14.74 -4.55 9.01
C ARG A 607 13.87 -5.74 8.62
N ALA A 608 12.75 -5.93 9.29
CA ALA A 608 11.82 -7.01 8.97
C ALA A 608 11.04 -6.72 7.68
N GLU A 609 10.83 -5.44 7.37
CA GLU A 609 10.13 -4.97 6.16
C GLU A 609 11.05 -4.99 4.91
N SER A 610 12.31 -4.56 5.03
CA SER A 610 13.27 -4.54 3.93
C SER A 610 14.63 -5.15 4.35
N PRO A 611 14.77 -6.49 4.35
CA PRO A 611 16.02 -7.18 4.68
C PRO A 611 17.08 -6.97 3.58
N GLY A 612 17.69 -5.79 3.54
CA GLY A 612 18.72 -5.40 2.56
C GLY A 612 19.04 -3.89 2.57
N GLU A 613 18.06 -3.05 2.95
CA GLU A 613 18.21 -1.59 2.90
C GLU A 613 18.78 -1.03 4.21
N ASN A 614 20.09 -0.82 4.22
CA ASN A 614 20.78 -0.35 5.42
C ASN A 614 20.62 1.17 5.66
N ASN A 615 20.20 1.95 4.65
CA ASN A 615 20.26 3.42 4.67
C ASN A 615 19.21 4.08 5.56
N ASP A 616 17.97 3.60 5.59
CA ASP A 616 16.88 4.23 6.33
C ASP A 616 17.07 4.10 7.84
N ILE A 617 17.62 2.98 8.31
CA ILE A 617 17.95 2.80 9.72
C ILE A 617 19.16 3.65 10.17
N GLN A 618 20.00 4.16 9.26
CA GLN A 618 21.18 4.96 9.63
C GLN A 618 20.80 6.29 10.30
N ILE A 619 19.60 6.81 10.05
CA ILE A 619 19.11 8.08 10.59
C ILE A 619 19.17 8.10 12.13
N TYR A 620 19.11 6.94 12.78
CA TYR A 620 19.12 6.85 14.24
C TYR A 620 20.52 6.84 14.85
N LYS A 621 21.60 6.70 14.07
CA LYS A 621 22.97 6.55 14.58
C LYS A 621 23.39 7.68 15.51
N ARG A 622 23.14 8.93 15.12
CA ARG A 622 23.52 10.11 15.92
C ARG A 622 22.72 10.19 17.21
N ALA A 623 21.43 9.91 17.15
CA ALA A 623 20.56 9.90 18.32
C ALA A 623 20.95 8.80 19.32
N LEU A 624 21.22 7.58 18.84
CA LEU A 624 21.71 6.47 19.67
C LEU A 624 23.05 6.80 20.32
N THR A 625 24.01 7.30 19.53
CA THR A 625 25.32 7.71 20.07
C THR A 625 25.14 8.76 21.15
N LYS A 626 24.28 9.76 20.92
CA LYS A 626 23.99 10.79 21.93
C LYS A 626 23.33 10.23 23.17
N ALA A 627 22.39 9.30 23.02
CA ALA A 627 21.73 8.62 24.12
C ALA A 627 22.74 7.84 24.98
N TRP A 628 23.67 7.11 24.36
CA TRP A 628 24.73 6.41 25.08
C TRP A 628 25.66 7.36 25.84
N GLU A 629 26.03 8.50 25.24
CA GLU A 629 26.79 9.55 25.94
C GLU A 629 26.07 10.05 27.19
N ARG A 630 24.76 10.28 27.11
CA ARG A 630 23.93 10.72 28.24
C ARG A 630 23.85 9.68 29.35
N LEU A 631 24.01 8.41 29.02
CA LEU A 631 24.08 7.30 29.97
C LEU A 631 25.49 7.09 30.54
N GLY A 632 26.47 7.93 30.17
CA GLY A 632 27.81 7.97 30.76
C GLY A 632 28.91 7.30 29.93
N TYR A 633 28.58 6.75 28.75
CA TYR A 633 29.59 6.23 27.83
C TYR A 633 30.40 7.38 27.22
N PRO A 634 31.74 7.28 27.15
CA PRO A 634 32.55 8.25 26.41
C PRO A 634 32.27 8.16 24.90
N GLY A 635 32.48 9.27 24.18
CA GLY A 635 32.06 9.41 22.77
C GLY A 635 32.46 8.26 21.84
N GLU A 636 33.70 7.78 21.91
CA GLU A 636 34.13 6.62 21.09
C GLU A 636 33.43 5.31 21.47
N LEU A 637 33.25 5.02 22.77
CA LEU A 637 32.52 3.82 23.19
C LEU A 637 31.02 3.92 22.89
N ALA A 638 30.46 5.13 22.95
CA ALA A 638 29.09 5.38 22.51
C ALA A 638 28.93 5.08 21.01
N ARG A 639 29.90 5.48 20.18
CA ARG A 639 29.94 5.16 18.74
C ARG A 639 30.05 3.66 18.50
N VAL A 640 30.99 2.98 19.14
CA VAL A 640 31.16 1.52 19.01
C VAL A 640 29.87 0.79 19.41
N ARG A 641 29.22 1.21 20.49
CA ARG A 641 27.95 0.63 20.93
C ARG A 641 26.79 0.89 19.95
N THR A 642 26.77 2.06 19.32
CA THR A 642 25.84 2.34 18.21
C THR A 642 26.13 1.44 17.02
N ASP A 643 27.38 1.37 16.56
CA ASP A 643 27.80 0.57 15.41
C ASP A 643 27.47 -0.92 15.61
N LEU A 644 27.62 -1.42 16.84
CA LEU A 644 27.22 -2.78 17.23
C LEU A 644 25.74 -3.09 16.94
N VAL A 645 24.84 -2.11 16.93
CA VAL A 645 23.42 -2.33 16.53
C VAL A 645 23.33 -2.70 15.04
N TYR A 646 24.18 -2.10 14.21
CA TYR A 646 24.15 -2.20 12.76
C TYR A 646 24.98 -3.36 12.20
N THR A 647 25.98 -3.84 12.95
CA THR A 647 26.91 -4.87 12.46
C THR A 647 26.43 -6.30 12.74
N SER A 648 26.43 -7.17 11.72
CA SER A 648 26.16 -8.62 11.84
C SER A 648 27.39 -9.49 11.57
N GLU A 649 28.27 -9.05 10.67
CA GLU A 649 29.43 -9.84 10.20
C GLU A 649 30.48 -10.06 11.29
N ALA A 650 31.03 -11.29 11.34
CA ALA A 650 31.94 -11.70 12.40
C ALA A 650 33.24 -10.88 12.44
N ASP A 651 33.80 -10.55 11.27
CA ASP A 651 35.04 -9.78 11.13
C ASP A 651 34.84 -8.32 11.56
N ASP A 652 33.71 -7.71 11.19
CA ASP A 652 33.36 -6.35 11.61
C ASP A 652 33.08 -6.29 13.13
N LEU A 653 32.47 -7.33 13.70
CA LEU A 653 32.30 -7.46 15.15
C LEU A 653 33.67 -7.55 15.85
N GLU A 654 34.63 -8.28 15.29
CA GLU A 654 35.98 -8.33 15.85
C GLU A 654 36.66 -6.96 15.82
N TRP A 655 36.52 -6.23 14.71
CA TRP A 655 37.02 -4.87 14.58
C TRP A 655 36.39 -3.91 15.62
N LEU A 656 35.08 -4.03 15.88
CA LEU A 656 34.42 -3.27 16.95
C LEU A 656 34.96 -3.61 18.34
N ALA A 657 35.30 -4.87 18.61
CA ALA A 657 35.93 -5.25 19.87
C ALA A 657 37.32 -4.62 20.03
N GLU A 658 38.15 -4.62 18.98
CA GLU A 658 39.46 -3.96 19.00
C GLU A 658 39.33 -2.44 19.19
N ARG A 659 38.41 -1.81 18.47
CA ARG A 659 38.12 -0.38 18.61
C ARG A 659 37.61 -0.03 20.02
N ALA A 660 36.88 -0.92 20.68
CA ALA A 660 36.51 -0.76 22.09
C ALA A 660 37.73 -0.88 23.03
N LYS A 661 38.66 -1.81 22.75
CA LYS A 661 39.89 -2.01 23.53
C LYS A 661 40.80 -0.79 23.49
N ASP A 662 40.88 -0.06 22.38
CA ASP A 662 41.63 1.21 22.30
C ASP A 662 41.15 2.24 23.33
N GLY A 663 39.89 2.15 23.76
CA GLY A 663 39.33 2.93 24.87
C GLY A 663 39.99 2.68 26.23
N GLN A 664 40.70 1.55 26.43
CA GLN A 664 41.41 1.21 27.66
C GLN A 664 42.60 2.14 27.95
N ILE A 665 43.12 2.83 26.94
CA ILE A 665 44.26 3.77 27.08
C ILE A 665 43.89 4.97 27.98
N ARG A 666 42.59 5.28 28.12
CA ARG A 666 42.08 6.35 29.00
C ARG A 666 41.59 5.75 30.33
N LYS A 667 42.40 5.88 31.40
CA LYS A 667 42.25 5.20 32.71
C LYS A 667 40.89 5.35 33.43
N GLU A 668 40.05 6.31 33.08
CA GLU A 668 38.88 6.71 33.90
C GLU A 668 37.56 5.96 33.62
N LYS A 669 37.48 5.06 32.62
CA LYS A 669 36.21 4.41 32.20
C LYS A 669 36.33 2.93 31.77
N ARG A 670 37.07 2.13 32.53
CA ARG A 670 37.34 0.70 32.24
C ARG A 670 36.10 -0.19 32.25
N ALA A 671 35.14 0.06 33.13
CA ALA A 671 33.90 -0.71 33.22
C ALA A 671 33.07 -0.65 31.92
N GLN A 672 32.97 0.53 31.30
CA GLN A 672 32.29 0.74 30.02
C GLN A 672 32.95 -0.05 28.89
N VAL A 673 34.28 -0.09 28.86
CA VAL A 673 35.04 -0.81 27.83
C VAL A 673 34.75 -2.30 27.88
N TYR A 674 34.93 -2.92 29.05
CA TYR A 674 34.67 -4.34 29.24
C TYR A 674 33.21 -4.69 28.96
N LYS A 675 32.26 -3.83 29.35
CA LYS A 675 30.85 -4.03 29.03
C LYS A 675 30.61 -4.08 27.52
N VAL A 676 31.13 -3.11 26.76
CA VAL A 676 30.95 -3.05 25.30
C VAL A 676 31.61 -4.25 24.61
N ILE A 677 32.81 -4.65 25.02
CA ILE A 677 33.46 -5.87 24.52
C ILE A 677 32.60 -7.10 24.82
N GLY A 678 32.04 -7.19 26.03
CA GLY A 678 31.11 -8.26 26.40
C GLY A 678 29.88 -8.33 25.50
N ASP A 679 29.29 -7.17 25.16
CA ASP A 679 28.15 -7.11 24.22
C ASP A 679 28.53 -7.56 22.80
N VAL A 680 29.71 -7.20 22.32
CA VAL A 680 30.23 -7.66 21.02
C VAL A 680 30.40 -9.18 21.02
N ARG A 681 31.07 -9.73 22.03
CA ARG A 681 31.30 -11.18 22.18
C ARG A 681 29.98 -11.94 22.31
N ARG A 682 29.00 -11.37 23.02
CA ARG A 682 27.65 -11.91 23.12
C ARG A 682 26.96 -11.96 21.75
N LYS A 683 27.11 -10.91 20.94
CA LYS A 683 26.54 -10.88 19.58
C LYS A 683 27.19 -11.90 18.64
N GLN A 684 28.49 -12.17 18.81
CA GLN A 684 29.21 -13.25 18.12
C GLN A 684 28.82 -14.67 18.61
N GLY A 685 27.94 -14.81 19.61
CA GLY A 685 27.59 -16.10 20.21
C GLY A 685 28.61 -16.64 21.23
N GLN A 686 29.70 -15.90 21.50
CA GLN A 686 30.74 -16.27 22.45
C GLN A 686 30.32 -15.95 23.89
N THR A 687 29.35 -16.72 24.39
CA THR A 687 28.68 -16.45 25.68
C THR A 687 29.64 -16.45 26.86
N GLU A 688 30.59 -17.39 26.92
CA GLU A 688 31.55 -17.46 28.04
C GLU A 688 32.48 -16.24 28.07
N ALA A 689 33.07 -15.88 26.92
CA ALA A 689 33.89 -14.68 26.79
C ALA A 689 33.11 -13.40 27.11
N ALA A 690 31.82 -13.33 26.74
CA ALA A 690 30.95 -12.21 27.08
C ALA A 690 30.79 -12.05 28.60
N PHE A 691 30.50 -13.15 29.30
CA PHE A 691 30.30 -13.13 30.75
C PHE A 691 31.60 -12.86 31.53
N GLN A 692 32.75 -13.34 31.05
CA GLN A 692 34.05 -12.95 31.61
C GLN A 692 34.27 -11.43 31.53
N ASN A 693 33.96 -10.83 30.38
CA ASN A 693 34.04 -9.38 30.21
C ASN A 693 33.02 -8.62 31.08
N TYR A 694 31.79 -9.13 31.23
CA TYR A 694 30.79 -8.53 32.12
C TYR A 694 31.20 -8.58 33.60
N LEU A 695 31.79 -9.68 34.05
CA LEU A 695 32.32 -9.81 35.42
C LEU A 695 33.49 -8.84 35.65
N GLU A 696 34.39 -8.72 34.68
CA GLU A 696 35.48 -7.76 34.74
C GLU A 696 34.96 -6.31 34.74
N ALA A 697 33.93 -6.01 33.96
CA ALA A 697 33.27 -4.70 33.98
C ALA A 697 32.69 -4.35 35.37
N LEU A 698 32.14 -5.33 36.08
CA LEU A 698 31.61 -5.16 37.44
C LEU A 698 32.74 -4.88 38.45
N ARG A 699 33.85 -5.64 38.36
CA ARG A 699 35.04 -5.50 39.24
C ARG A 699 35.71 -4.13 39.13
N GLN A 700 35.66 -3.50 37.96
CA GLN A 700 36.22 -2.15 37.74
C GLN A 700 35.36 -1.03 38.35
N ASN A 701 34.45 -1.35 39.29
CA ASN A 701 33.62 -0.42 40.03
C ASN A 701 32.79 0.50 39.11
N GLY A 702 32.11 -0.10 38.13
CA GLY A 702 31.24 0.63 37.21
C GLY A 702 30.22 1.47 37.98
N SER A 703 30.37 2.79 37.96
CA SER A 703 29.40 3.70 38.59
C SER A 703 28.26 4.02 37.61
N GLY A 704 27.07 4.31 38.15
CA GLY A 704 25.92 4.77 37.38
C GLY A 704 25.22 3.70 36.53
N PHE A 705 25.11 3.94 35.22
CA PHE A 705 24.25 3.18 34.31
C PHE A 705 24.72 1.75 34.05
N VAL A 706 26.04 1.56 33.84
CA VAL A 706 26.67 0.29 33.48
C VAL A 706 26.37 -0.79 34.52
N ARG A 707 26.46 -0.45 35.82
CA ARG A 707 26.16 -1.40 36.90
C ARG A 707 24.76 -1.94 36.80
N THR A 708 23.76 -1.09 36.59
CA THR A 708 22.37 -1.53 36.43
C THR A 708 22.16 -2.38 35.19
N GLU A 709 22.85 -2.09 34.07
CA GLU A 709 22.80 -2.96 32.89
C GLU A 709 23.38 -4.35 33.21
N LEU A 710 24.54 -4.40 33.85
CA LEU A 710 25.18 -5.65 34.28
C LEU A 710 24.27 -6.43 35.23
N SER A 711 23.68 -5.78 36.24
CA SER A 711 22.71 -6.40 37.14
C SER A 711 21.51 -6.95 36.39
N ARG A 712 20.95 -6.21 35.42
CA ARG A 712 19.86 -6.72 34.57
C ARG A 712 20.31 -7.92 33.75
N ILE A 713 21.52 -7.90 33.17
CA ILE A 713 22.05 -9.02 32.38
C ILE A 713 22.17 -10.27 33.25
N PHE A 714 22.83 -10.16 34.41
CA PHE A 714 23.04 -11.29 35.32
C PHE A 714 21.72 -11.82 35.88
N LEU A 715 20.85 -10.95 36.40
CA LEU A 715 19.55 -11.38 36.96
C LEU A 715 18.62 -11.97 35.90
N THR A 716 18.60 -11.40 34.68
CA THR A 716 17.77 -11.94 33.58
C THR A 716 18.28 -13.31 33.14
N ASP A 717 19.60 -13.46 33.01
CA ASP A 717 20.21 -14.74 32.63
C ASP A 717 19.99 -15.81 33.70
N LEU A 718 20.19 -15.46 34.99
CA LEU A 718 19.89 -16.32 36.14
C LEU A 718 18.41 -16.76 36.15
N TYR A 719 17.50 -15.82 35.91
CA TYR A 719 16.06 -16.08 35.89
C TYR A 719 15.63 -16.95 34.70
N GLU A 720 15.98 -16.58 33.47
CA GLU A 720 15.57 -17.34 32.27
C GLU A 720 16.26 -18.69 32.18
N GLY A 721 17.53 -18.78 32.57
CA GLY A 721 18.21 -20.07 32.66
C GLY A 721 17.59 -20.97 33.74
N SER A 722 17.11 -20.43 34.86
CA SER A 722 16.41 -21.23 35.89
C SER A 722 15.10 -21.82 35.35
N LYS A 723 14.34 -21.06 34.55
CA LYS A 723 13.14 -21.57 33.87
C LYS A 723 13.48 -22.68 32.89
N ARG A 724 14.52 -22.50 32.07
CA ARG A 724 14.97 -23.51 31.11
C ARG A 724 15.46 -24.77 31.82
N ALA A 725 16.25 -24.62 32.88
CA ALA A 725 16.70 -25.74 33.72
C ALA A 725 15.51 -26.52 34.30
N ALA A 726 14.45 -25.83 34.75
CA ALA A 726 13.23 -26.49 35.24
C ALA A 726 12.47 -27.25 34.13
N VAL A 727 12.57 -26.83 32.87
CA VAL A 727 12.02 -27.57 31.72
C VAL A 727 12.86 -28.81 31.42
N TYR A 728 14.19 -28.68 31.36
CA TYR A 728 15.09 -29.83 31.14
C TYR A 728 15.00 -30.86 32.27
N ALA A 729 14.90 -30.42 33.52
CA ALA A 729 14.74 -31.30 34.67
C ALA A 729 13.41 -32.08 34.66
N LYS A 730 12.35 -31.54 34.04
CA LYS A 730 11.09 -32.28 33.80
C LYS A 730 11.23 -33.33 32.70
N ALA A 731 12.17 -33.15 31.77
CA ALA A 731 12.41 -34.05 30.64
C ALA A 731 13.45 -35.14 30.93
N GLY A 732 14.14 -35.10 32.08
CA GLY A 732 15.11 -36.12 32.48
C GLY A 732 16.32 -35.53 33.21
N ASP A 733 17.42 -35.33 32.49
CA ASP A 733 18.70 -34.83 33.03
C ASP A 733 18.96 -33.39 32.58
N ALA A 734 19.17 -32.49 33.55
CA ALA A 734 19.52 -31.09 33.32
C ALA A 734 21.01 -30.80 33.54
N SER A 735 21.83 -31.79 33.89
CA SER A 735 23.21 -31.60 34.34
C SER A 735 24.10 -30.97 33.27
N GLU A 736 23.96 -31.39 32.01
CA GLU A 736 24.71 -30.82 30.88
C GLU A 736 24.38 -29.33 30.68
N PHE A 737 23.09 -28.99 30.65
CA PHE A 737 22.63 -27.61 30.55
C PHE A 737 23.10 -26.76 31.73
N LEU A 738 22.97 -27.27 32.96
CA LEU A 738 23.39 -26.58 34.18
C LEU A 738 24.90 -26.32 34.19
N ASN A 739 25.72 -27.30 33.81
CA ASN A 739 27.17 -27.15 33.72
C ASN A 739 27.57 -26.10 32.69
N GLN A 740 26.95 -26.13 31.50
CA GLN A 740 27.23 -25.15 30.44
C GLN A 740 26.77 -23.74 30.82
N TRP A 741 25.58 -23.63 31.40
CA TRP A 741 24.98 -22.34 31.75
C TRP A 741 25.65 -21.69 32.98
N LEU A 742 25.83 -22.44 34.07
CA LEU A 742 26.40 -21.92 35.31
C LEU A 742 27.93 -21.84 35.26
N GLY A 743 28.59 -22.67 34.44
CA GLY A 743 30.05 -22.69 34.31
C GLY A 743 30.66 -21.33 33.95
N LYS A 744 29.93 -20.47 33.21
CA LYS A 744 30.38 -19.12 32.86
C LYS A 744 30.47 -18.14 34.05
N TYR A 745 29.91 -18.50 35.20
CA TYR A 745 29.96 -17.70 36.43
C TYR A 745 31.00 -18.19 37.43
N GLY A 746 31.65 -19.33 37.17
CA GLY A 746 32.58 -19.97 38.10
C GLY A 746 31.86 -20.78 39.18
N SER A 747 32.13 -20.50 40.46
CA SER A 747 31.60 -21.27 41.59
C SER A 747 30.21 -20.78 42.07
N ILE A 748 29.53 -21.62 42.86
CA ILE A 748 28.23 -21.26 43.46
C ILE A 748 28.39 -20.08 44.43
N GLU A 749 29.49 -20.00 45.16
CA GLU A 749 29.83 -18.89 46.05
C GLU A 749 30.00 -17.58 45.27
N GLU A 750 30.63 -17.64 44.09
CA GLU A 750 30.78 -16.48 43.19
C GLU A 750 29.42 -16.01 42.65
N ILE A 751 28.51 -16.92 42.31
CA ILE A 751 27.14 -16.58 41.91
C ILE A 751 26.38 -15.92 43.07
N GLN A 752 26.46 -16.47 44.28
CA GLN A 752 25.80 -15.89 45.46
C GLN A 752 26.33 -14.49 45.79
N GLN A 753 27.65 -14.30 45.66
CA GLN A 753 28.28 -13.00 45.84
C GLN A 753 27.84 -12.02 44.75
N LEU A 754 27.81 -12.45 43.49
CA LEU A 754 27.35 -11.66 42.34
C LEU A 754 25.91 -11.18 42.52
N VAL A 755 25.00 -12.05 42.97
CA VAL A 755 23.59 -11.68 43.23
C VAL A 755 23.50 -10.62 44.33
N LYS A 756 24.30 -10.73 45.40
CA LYS A 756 24.37 -9.71 46.46
C LYS A 756 24.92 -8.38 45.98
N GLU A 757 25.82 -8.39 44.99
CA GLU A 757 26.39 -7.16 44.40
C GLU A 757 25.45 -6.49 43.38
N CYS A 758 24.53 -7.27 42.80
CA CYS A 758 23.54 -6.84 41.81
C CYS A 758 22.20 -6.35 42.40
N LEU A 759 21.86 -6.80 43.60
CA LEU A 759 20.76 -6.28 44.42
C LEU A 759 21.17 -4.99 45.14
#